data_AF-A0A093HP84-F1
#
_entry.id   AF-A0A093HP84-F1
#
_cell.length_a   1.000
_cell.length_b   1.000
_cell.length_c   1.000
_cell.angle_alpha   90.00
_cell.angle_beta   90.00
_cell.angle_gamma   90.00
#
_symmetry.space_group_name_H-M   'P 1'
#
loop_
_entity.id
_entity.type
_entity.pdbx_description
1 polymer ?
#
loop_
_entity_poly.entity_id
_entity_poly.type
_entity_poly.pdbx_seq_one_letter_code
_entity_poly.pdbx_strand_id
1 'polypeptide(L)'
;QLAQDSIPPNATQNVHAFSTTTLNDIMKSFSDVSAIRVAGGYLLMLAYACVTMLRWDCSKSQGAVGLAGVLLVALSVASGLGLCSLLGISFNAATTQVLPFLALGIGVDDMFLLAHAFTETSPHIPFKERTGECLKRTGTSVALTSVSNMIAFFMAALVPIPALRAFSLQAAVVVVFNFAMVLFIFPAILSLDLHRREKRRLDILCCFYSPCSSRVIQIQPQEFADANDNHASHPSPYGHPGMATSTQITTTVQAFTQCDSSGHHIVTVLPPTSQVCTSPAVLLPPADPLGSQVFTPSSSTRDLLAQLDEAKGRRECVPLPFCRWSLSDFAREKYAPLLLQTQTKAVVVVLFLALLGLSLYGTTMVHDGLYLTDIVPRDTKAHAFISAQFKYFSFYNMFIVTKGGFHYPGAQAALLSLHQAFSTVKYVVREGNHDLPKMWLHYFQDWLRGLQATFDRDWQAGRITHDSYRNGSEDGVLAYKLLIQTGNKKEPFNFNQVRGVWASNDPLGFAASQANFYPPPPEWIHDKYDTTGENLRTSHCRAPLAHALMLPMISSPVPAAQPLEFAQFPFYLSGLRRTADFVEAIESVRAICREAAERHGVLSYPSGYPFLFWEQYIGLRHWFLLAISILLACTFLVCALLLLNPWTAGIIVSILAMMAVELFGIMGLMGIKLSAIPVVILIASVGIGVEFTVHVALGFLTAVGSRNVRSAAALEHTFAPVMDGAVSTLLGVLMLAGSEFDFIIRYFFAVLTILTLLGLLNGLVLLPVLLSVIGPPPEV
;
A
#
# COMPACT_ATOMS: atom_id res chain seq x y z
N GLN A 1 9.52 -28.23 22.35
CA GLN A 1 10.06 -27.53 23.53
C GLN A 1 10.61 -28.54 24.53
N LEU A 2 9.80 -29.34 25.23
CA LEU A 2 10.30 -30.38 26.18
C LEU A 2 11.38 -31.32 25.63
N ALA A 3 11.24 -31.83 24.39
CA ALA A 3 12.24 -32.72 23.77
C ALA A 3 13.52 -32.01 23.30
N GLN A 4 13.52 -30.68 23.22
CA GLN A 4 14.69 -29.87 22.83
C GLN A 4 15.45 -29.38 24.06
N ASP A 5 14.74 -29.03 25.13
CA ASP A 5 15.34 -28.58 26.39
C ASP A 5 15.96 -29.75 27.18
N SER A 6 15.66 -31.00 26.78
CA SER A 6 16.29 -32.22 27.28
C SER A 6 17.66 -32.52 26.65
N ILE A 7 18.10 -31.77 25.64
CA ILE A 7 19.40 -32.01 24.99
C ILE A 7 20.49 -31.22 25.73
N PRO A 8 21.56 -31.88 26.23
CA PRO A 8 22.63 -31.19 26.94
C PRO A 8 23.37 -30.22 26.00
N PRO A 9 23.82 -29.05 26.50
CA PRO A 9 24.44 -28.01 25.67
C PRO A 9 25.77 -28.43 25.00
N ASN A 10 26.37 -29.54 25.44
CA ASN A 10 27.60 -30.12 24.88
C ASN A 10 27.33 -31.21 23.81
N ALA A 11 26.09 -31.41 23.37
CA ALA A 11 25.77 -32.38 22.33
C ALA A 11 26.24 -31.88 20.94
N THR A 12 26.74 -32.79 20.10
CA THR A 12 27.12 -32.50 18.70
C THR A 12 25.92 -32.43 17.75
N GLN A 13 24.73 -32.81 18.20
CA GLN A 13 23.51 -32.88 17.42
C GLN A 13 22.53 -31.78 17.81
N ASN A 14 22.01 -31.06 16.81
CA ASN A 14 20.98 -30.05 16.99
C ASN A 14 19.62 -30.57 16.51
N VAL A 15 18.59 -30.48 17.36
CA VAL A 15 17.22 -30.89 17.01
C VAL A 15 16.32 -29.66 16.98
N HIS A 16 15.65 -29.46 15.85
CA HIS A 16 14.68 -28.40 15.66
C HIS A 16 13.27 -29.01 15.57
N ALA A 17 12.35 -28.54 16.41
CA ALA A 17 10.94 -28.94 16.39
C ALA A 17 10.07 -27.79 15.88
N PHE A 18 9.03 -28.14 15.14
CA PHE A 18 8.06 -27.21 14.59
C PHE A 18 6.69 -27.89 14.56
N SER A 19 5.65 -27.12 14.87
CA SER A 19 4.26 -27.56 14.87
C SER A 19 3.38 -26.53 14.16
N THR A 20 2.16 -26.94 13.82
CA THR A 20 1.12 -26.03 13.31
C THR A 20 0.83 -24.91 14.31
N THR A 21 0.90 -25.18 15.61
CA THR A 21 0.76 -24.15 16.66
C THR A 21 1.90 -23.13 16.61
N THR A 22 3.16 -23.54 16.45
CA THR A 22 4.27 -22.58 16.32
C THR A 22 4.16 -21.70 15.08
N LEU A 23 3.60 -22.20 13.97
CA LEU A 23 3.31 -21.37 12.80
C LEU A 23 2.27 -20.28 13.11
N ASN A 24 1.19 -20.65 13.82
CA ASN A 24 0.16 -19.72 14.23
C ASN A 24 0.71 -18.65 15.20
N ASP A 25 1.59 -19.03 16.13
CA ASP A 25 2.25 -18.09 17.04
C ASP A 25 3.14 -17.10 16.29
N ILE A 26 3.89 -17.57 15.27
CA ILE A 26 4.68 -16.70 14.39
C ILE A 26 3.78 -15.73 13.62
N MET A 27 2.67 -16.21 13.06
CA MET A 27 1.71 -15.35 12.35
C MET A 27 1.06 -14.30 13.27
N LYS A 28 0.80 -14.67 14.53
CA LYS A 28 0.28 -13.77 15.55
C LYS A 28 1.32 -12.71 15.91
N SER A 29 2.56 -13.12 16.21
CA SER A 29 3.67 -12.19 16.48
C SER A 29 3.96 -11.26 15.30
N PHE A 30 3.84 -11.76 14.06
CA PHE A 30 3.94 -10.95 12.86
C PHE A 30 2.81 -9.93 12.73
N SER A 31 1.63 -10.18 13.32
CA SER A 31 0.49 -9.26 13.32
C SER A 31 0.52 -8.26 14.48
N ASP A 32 1.27 -8.58 15.55
CA ASP A 32 1.38 -7.72 16.72
C ASP A 32 2.10 -6.41 16.37
N VAL A 33 1.47 -5.30 16.75
CA VAL A 33 1.98 -3.95 16.48
C VAL A 33 2.76 -3.46 17.69
N SER A 34 4.01 -3.07 17.49
CA SER A 34 4.73 -2.30 18.51
C SER A 34 4.20 -0.87 18.55
N ALA A 35 3.33 -0.59 19.53
CA ALA A 35 2.81 0.75 19.79
C ALA A 35 3.93 1.79 20.02
N ILE A 36 5.06 1.36 20.58
CA ILE A 36 6.25 2.19 20.78
C ILE A 36 6.83 2.64 19.44
N ARG A 37 6.93 1.76 18.44
CA ARG A 37 7.41 2.13 17.10
C ARG A 37 6.45 3.07 16.40
N VAL A 38 5.14 2.80 16.49
CA VAL A 38 4.12 3.68 15.90
C VAL A 38 4.21 5.07 16.53
N ALA A 39 4.11 5.17 17.86
CA ALA A 39 4.22 6.44 18.56
C ALA A 39 5.55 7.15 18.28
N GLY A 40 6.67 6.41 18.29
CA GLY A 40 8.00 6.92 17.96
C GLY A 40 8.09 7.51 16.56
N GLY A 41 7.49 6.85 15.56
CA GLY A 41 7.46 7.35 14.18
C GLY A 41 6.64 8.61 14.00
N TYR A 42 5.46 8.68 14.62
CA TYR A 42 4.64 9.90 14.59
C TYR A 42 5.31 11.06 15.33
N LEU A 43 5.95 10.79 16.49
CA LEU A 43 6.73 11.80 17.22
C LEU A 43 7.94 12.29 16.42
N LEU A 44 8.62 11.39 15.72
CA LEU A 44 9.75 11.73 14.85
C LEU A 44 9.30 12.61 13.68
N MET A 45 8.18 12.28 13.04
CA MET A 45 7.58 13.10 11.98
C MET A 45 7.16 14.48 12.50
N LEU A 46 6.57 14.53 13.69
CA LEU A 46 6.16 15.77 14.34
C LEU A 46 7.38 16.64 14.67
N ALA A 47 8.46 16.05 15.19
CA ALA A 47 9.71 16.76 15.44
C ALA A 47 10.30 17.32 14.14
N TYR A 48 10.32 16.53 13.07
CA TYR A 48 10.75 16.97 11.76
C TYR A 48 9.92 18.16 11.24
N ALA A 49 8.58 18.02 11.21
CA ALA A 49 7.69 19.09 10.75
C ALA A 49 7.79 20.37 11.59
N CYS A 50 7.96 20.25 12.90
CA CYS A 50 8.21 21.41 13.75
C CYS A 50 9.54 22.10 13.40
N VAL A 51 10.62 21.33 13.19
CA VAL A 51 11.96 21.88 12.90
C VAL A 51 12.02 22.52 11.52
N THR A 52 11.46 21.89 10.48
CA THR A 52 11.50 22.41 9.11
C THR A 52 10.64 23.68 8.95
N MET A 53 9.51 23.76 9.66
CA MET A 53 8.61 24.92 9.63
C MET A 53 8.97 26.01 10.66
N LEU A 54 9.97 25.79 11.51
CA LEU A 54 10.46 26.80 12.44
C LEU A 54 11.27 27.85 11.69
N ARG A 55 10.83 29.11 11.75
CA ARG A 55 11.61 30.24 11.27
C ARG A 55 12.17 31.03 12.45
N TRP A 56 13.40 31.52 12.31
CA TRP A 56 14.09 32.30 13.35
C TRP A 56 13.35 33.61 13.71
N ASP A 57 12.55 34.15 12.79
CA ASP A 57 11.58 35.20 13.10
C ASP A 57 10.40 34.57 13.88
N CYS A 58 10.41 34.67 15.22
CA CYS A 58 9.38 34.09 16.10
C CYS A 58 7.93 34.50 15.76
N SER A 59 7.73 35.66 15.10
CA SER A 59 6.42 36.13 14.64
C SER A 59 6.01 35.60 13.26
N LYS A 60 6.93 35.02 12.48
CA LYS A 60 6.71 34.41 11.16
C LYS A 60 6.87 32.88 11.14
N SER A 61 7.31 32.29 12.26
CA SER A 61 7.44 30.85 12.43
C SER A 61 6.11 30.12 12.19
N GLN A 62 6.15 28.91 11.60
CA GLN A 62 4.97 28.06 11.36
C GLN A 62 5.06 26.70 12.06
N GLY A 63 5.83 26.58 13.15
CA GLY A 63 5.97 25.32 13.88
C GLY A 63 4.62 24.78 14.37
N ALA A 64 3.70 25.65 14.79
CA ALA A 64 2.34 25.26 15.19
C ALA A 64 1.49 24.72 14.02
N VAL A 65 1.71 25.23 12.80
CA VAL A 65 1.04 24.74 11.59
C VAL A 65 1.56 23.34 11.24
N GLY A 66 2.87 23.12 11.29
CA GLY A 66 3.47 21.80 11.07
C GLY A 66 2.96 20.77 12.09
N LEU A 67 2.91 21.15 13.37
CA LEU A 67 2.35 20.32 14.44
C LEU A 67 0.88 19.94 14.19
N ALA A 68 0.04 20.94 13.90
CA ALA A 68 -1.39 20.72 13.66
C ALA A 68 -1.65 19.92 12.38
N GLY A 69 -0.83 20.12 11.34
CA GLY A 69 -0.93 19.40 10.08
C GLY A 69 -0.55 17.92 10.21
N VAL A 70 0.56 17.59 10.89
CA VAL A 70 0.92 16.18 11.15
C VAL A 70 -0.14 15.49 12.01
N LEU A 71 -0.70 16.18 13.01
CA LEU A 71 -1.81 15.64 13.82
C LEU A 71 -3.08 15.42 12.98
N LEU A 72 -3.37 16.34 12.05
CA LEU A 72 -4.50 16.20 11.11
C LEU A 72 -4.32 14.99 10.19
N VAL A 73 -3.11 14.76 9.65
CA VAL A 73 -2.79 13.56 8.86
C VAL A 73 -2.91 12.30 9.73
N ALA A 74 -2.46 12.32 10.98
CA ALA A 74 -2.65 11.19 11.89
C ALA A 74 -4.13 10.85 12.12
N LEU A 75 -4.97 11.88 12.30
CA LEU A 75 -6.42 11.73 12.44
C LEU A 75 -7.07 11.25 11.13
N SER A 76 -6.57 11.66 9.97
CA SER A 76 -7.06 11.17 8.67
C SER A 76 -6.79 9.68 8.48
N VAL A 77 -5.59 9.20 8.85
CA VAL A 77 -5.25 7.76 8.85
C VAL A 77 -6.15 6.99 9.81
N ALA A 78 -6.32 7.48 11.04
CA ALA A 78 -7.20 6.84 12.02
C ALA A 78 -8.67 6.79 11.55
N SER A 79 -9.17 7.86 10.92
CA SER A 79 -10.53 7.92 10.38
C SER A 79 -10.72 6.96 9.20
N GLY A 80 -9.76 6.90 8.27
CA GLY A 80 -9.83 6.00 7.12
C GLY A 80 -9.77 4.52 7.50
N LEU A 81 -8.87 4.15 8.43
CA LEU A 81 -8.82 2.79 8.97
C LEU A 81 -10.07 2.45 9.79
N GLY A 82 -10.58 3.40 10.58
CA GLY A 82 -11.85 3.24 11.32
C GLY A 82 -13.03 2.97 10.40
N LEU A 83 -13.15 3.70 9.28
CA LEU A 83 -14.19 3.43 8.28
C LEU A 83 -14.02 2.05 7.63
N CYS A 84 -12.78 1.66 7.30
CA CYS A 84 -12.51 0.34 6.75
C CYS A 84 -12.94 -0.79 7.69
N SER A 85 -12.73 -0.60 9.00
CA SER A 85 -13.22 -1.52 10.04
C SER A 85 -14.75 -1.58 10.06
N LEU A 86 -15.43 -0.44 9.93
CA LEU A 86 -16.90 -0.35 9.89
C LEU A 86 -17.49 -1.05 8.66
N LEU A 87 -16.80 -0.98 7.52
CA LEU A 87 -17.16 -1.67 6.28
C LEU A 87 -16.84 -3.18 6.30
N GLY A 88 -16.26 -3.70 7.39
CA GLY A 88 -15.94 -5.12 7.54
C GLY A 88 -14.70 -5.58 6.76
N ILE A 89 -13.82 -4.66 6.37
CA ILE A 89 -12.55 -5.02 5.71
C ILE A 89 -11.60 -5.56 6.78
N SER A 90 -11.16 -6.81 6.62
CA SER A 90 -10.26 -7.46 7.59
C SER A 90 -8.89 -6.79 7.63
N PHE A 91 -8.38 -6.57 8.85
CA PHE A 91 -7.01 -6.10 9.07
C PHE A 91 -6.03 -7.26 8.93
N ASN A 92 -4.89 -6.97 8.33
CA ASN A 92 -3.77 -7.88 8.18
C ASN A 92 -2.49 -7.27 8.77
N ALA A 93 -1.46 -8.09 8.95
CA ALA A 93 -0.18 -7.64 9.52
C ALA A 93 0.46 -6.47 8.71
N ALA A 94 0.37 -6.49 7.38
CA ALA A 94 0.92 -5.41 6.55
C ALA A 94 0.15 -4.08 6.76
N THR A 95 -1.16 -4.13 6.95
CA THR A 95 -2.00 -2.95 7.20
C THR A 95 -1.73 -2.34 8.56
N THR A 96 -1.45 -3.14 9.58
CA THR A 96 -1.21 -2.60 10.91
C THR A 96 0.24 -2.16 11.11
N GLN A 97 1.20 -2.76 10.40
CA GLN A 97 2.63 -2.47 10.58
C GLN A 97 3.21 -1.50 9.55
N VAL A 98 2.69 -1.43 8.31
CA VAL A 98 3.27 -0.62 7.23
C VAL A 98 2.41 0.58 6.89
N LEU A 99 1.09 0.37 6.74
CA LEU A 99 0.20 1.38 6.21
C LEU A 99 0.20 2.72 7.00
N PRO A 100 0.25 2.75 8.34
CA PRO A 100 0.27 4.02 9.08
C PRO A 100 1.49 4.87 8.74
N PHE A 101 2.65 4.25 8.59
CA PHE A 101 3.89 4.95 8.25
C PHE A 101 3.93 5.40 6.79
N LEU A 102 3.46 4.54 5.88
CA LEU A 102 3.37 4.88 4.46
C LEU A 102 2.37 6.03 4.21
N ALA A 103 1.17 5.94 4.81
CA ALA A 103 0.15 6.96 4.66
C ALA A 103 0.54 8.29 5.34
N LEU A 104 1.27 8.23 6.46
CA LEU A 104 1.83 9.42 7.09
C LEU A 104 2.81 10.14 6.18
N GLY A 105 3.74 9.41 5.54
CA GLY A 105 4.69 9.99 4.59
C GLY A 105 4.00 10.68 3.42
N ILE A 106 3.12 9.95 2.73
CA ILE A 106 2.34 10.48 1.59
C ILE A 106 1.49 11.69 2.00
N GLY A 107 0.86 11.65 3.19
CA GLY A 107 -0.07 12.71 3.57
C GLY A 107 0.58 13.99 4.08
N VAL A 108 1.79 13.89 4.64
CA VAL A 108 2.55 15.03 5.14
C VAL A 108 3.19 15.82 4.00
N ASP A 109 3.46 15.19 2.85
CA ASP A 109 3.96 15.88 1.66
C ASP A 109 3.00 16.99 1.17
N ASP A 110 1.72 16.66 0.94
CA ASP A 110 0.70 17.63 0.50
C ASP A 110 0.57 18.82 1.49
N MET A 111 0.75 18.54 2.80
CA MET A 111 0.77 19.56 3.86
C MET A 111 1.99 20.49 3.71
N PHE A 112 3.18 19.94 3.50
CA PHE A 112 4.41 20.72 3.29
C PHE A 112 4.32 21.60 2.06
N LEU A 113 3.80 21.07 0.96
CA LEU A 113 3.60 21.81 -0.27
C LEU A 113 2.67 23.02 -0.08
N LEU A 114 1.52 22.81 0.57
CA LEU A 114 0.58 23.90 0.88
C LEU A 114 1.20 24.93 1.84
N ALA A 115 1.88 24.47 2.89
CA ALA A 115 2.50 25.37 3.87
C ALA A 115 3.62 26.23 3.22
N HIS A 116 4.45 25.64 2.37
CA HIS A 116 5.50 26.38 1.66
C HIS A 116 4.91 27.42 0.70
N ALA A 117 3.96 27.01 -0.15
CA ALA A 117 3.27 27.91 -1.08
C ALA A 117 2.57 29.06 -0.35
N PHE A 118 2.04 28.78 0.84
CA PHE A 118 1.44 29.79 1.70
C PHE A 118 2.46 30.86 2.14
N THR A 119 3.71 30.48 2.42
CA THR A 119 4.76 31.45 2.79
C THR A 119 5.33 32.24 1.63
N GLU A 120 5.29 31.70 0.42
CA GLU A 120 5.71 32.41 -0.79
C GLU A 120 4.65 33.40 -1.29
N THR A 121 3.43 33.34 -0.76
CA THR A 121 2.34 34.23 -1.18
C THR A 121 2.69 35.69 -0.88
N SER A 122 2.58 36.54 -1.91
CA SER A 122 2.99 37.95 -1.84
C SER A 122 2.24 38.70 -0.73
N PRO A 123 2.93 39.55 0.06
CA PRO A 123 2.30 40.35 1.10
C PRO A 123 1.33 41.41 0.54
N HIS A 124 1.37 41.69 -0.76
CA HIS A 124 0.51 42.69 -1.42
C HIS A 124 -0.95 42.25 -1.58
N ILE A 125 -1.26 40.96 -1.40
CA ILE A 125 -2.63 40.42 -1.51
C ILE A 125 -3.39 40.70 -0.21
N PRO A 126 -4.65 41.19 -0.28
CA PRO A 126 -5.47 41.46 0.90
C PRO A 126 -5.64 40.22 1.78
N PHE A 127 -5.65 40.43 3.09
CA PHE A 127 -5.65 39.37 4.11
C PHE A 127 -6.70 38.28 3.86
N LYS A 128 -7.92 38.68 3.48
CA LYS A 128 -9.06 37.77 3.28
C LYS A 128 -8.90 36.83 2.08
N GLU A 129 -8.09 37.20 1.09
CA GLU A 129 -7.95 36.46 -0.18
C GLU A 129 -6.70 35.58 -0.22
N ARG A 130 -5.74 35.75 0.70
CA ARG A 130 -4.47 35.01 0.70
C ARG A 130 -4.64 33.49 0.74
N THR A 131 -5.54 32.99 1.59
CA THR A 131 -5.80 31.54 1.68
C THR A 131 -6.39 31.01 0.37
N GLY A 132 -7.27 31.79 -0.27
CA GLY A 132 -7.85 31.44 -1.56
C GLY A 132 -6.82 31.42 -2.68
N GLU A 133 -5.91 32.40 -2.72
CA GLU A 133 -4.86 32.45 -3.74
C GLU A 133 -3.85 31.30 -3.58
N CYS A 134 -3.47 30.96 -2.34
CA CYS A 134 -2.62 29.79 -2.08
C CYS A 134 -3.29 28.49 -2.57
N LEU A 135 -4.58 28.31 -2.28
CA LEU A 135 -5.32 27.12 -2.70
C LEU A 135 -5.51 27.07 -4.22
N LYS A 136 -5.72 28.22 -4.86
CA LYS A 136 -5.80 28.33 -6.32
C LYS A 136 -4.50 27.94 -7.01
N ARG A 137 -3.34 28.34 -6.44
CA ARG A 137 -2.02 28.06 -7.03
C ARG A 137 -1.58 26.61 -6.83
N THR A 138 -1.81 26.04 -5.65
CA THR A 138 -1.22 24.75 -5.26
C THR A 138 -2.25 23.62 -5.14
N GLY A 139 -3.52 23.94 -4.90
CA GLY A 139 -4.58 22.97 -4.68
C GLY A 139 -4.89 22.09 -5.89
N THR A 140 -4.69 22.59 -7.11
CA THR A 140 -4.81 21.78 -8.34
C THR A 140 -3.74 20.68 -8.39
N SER A 141 -2.52 21.00 -7.95
CA SER A 141 -1.43 20.05 -7.89
C SER A 141 -1.68 18.97 -6.83
N VAL A 142 -2.13 19.37 -5.63
CA VAL A 142 -2.51 18.45 -4.54
C VAL A 142 -3.65 17.52 -4.96
N ALA A 143 -4.65 18.05 -5.67
CA ALA A 143 -5.73 17.22 -6.19
C ALA A 143 -5.23 16.20 -7.22
N LEU A 144 -4.31 16.61 -8.10
CA LEU A 144 -3.75 15.73 -9.12
C LEU A 144 -2.90 14.59 -8.52
N THR A 145 -2.07 14.89 -7.51
CA THR A 145 -1.28 13.87 -6.79
C THR A 145 -2.19 12.91 -6.01
N SER A 146 -3.13 13.44 -5.23
CA SER A 146 -4.08 12.66 -4.43
C SER A 146 -4.98 11.75 -5.28
N VAL A 147 -5.54 12.25 -6.39
CA VAL A 147 -6.38 11.44 -7.30
C VAL A 147 -5.55 10.34 -7.97
N SER A 148 -4.31 10.64 -8.36
CA SER A 148 -3.41 9.63 -8.96
C SER A 148 -3.04 8.54 -7.95
N ASN A 149 -2.75 8.90 -6.70
CA ASN A 149 -2.51 7.96 -5.60
C ASN A 149 -3.75 7.08 -5.34
N MET A 150 -4.93 7.69 -5.31
CA MET A 150 -6.19 6.97 -5.15
C MET A 150 -6.38 5.93 -6.26
N ILE A 151 -6.21 6.31 -7.54
CA ILE A 151 -6.32 5.38 -8.68
C ILE A 151 -5.27 4.28 -8.58
N ALA A 152 -4.02 4.59 -8.22
CA ALA A 152 -2.97 3.59 -8.06
C ALA A 152 -3.34 2.52 -7.03
N PHE A 153 -3.81 2.91 -5.84
CA PHE A 153 -4.21 1.95 -4.82
C PHE A 153 -5.50 1.17 -5.18
N PHE A 154 -6.46 1.79 -5.87
CA PHE A 154 -7.62 1.05 -6.40
C PHE A 154 -7.23 0.03 -7.47
N MET A 155 -6.30 0.37 -8.37
CA MET A 155 -5.78 -0.55 -9.38
C MET A 155 -4.99 -1.70 -8.73
N ALA A 156 -4.25 -1.44 -7.65
CA ALA A 156 -3.59 -2.49 -6.86
C ALA A 156 -4.59 -3.46 -6.22
N ALA A 157 -5.82 -3.02 -5.91
CA ALA A 157 -6.88 -3.89 -5.37
C ALA A 157 -7.47 -4.88 -6.39
N LEU A 158 -7.13 -4.78 -7.68
CA LEU A 158 -7.48 -5.77 -8.70
C LEU A 158 -6.62 -7.03 -8.62
N VAL A 159 -5.49 -6.99 -7.93
CA VAL A 159 -4.64 -8.18 -7.72
C VAL A 159 -5.43 -9.23 -6.93
N PRO A 160 -5.53 -10.48 -7.42
CA PRO A 160 -6.47 -11.50 -6.90
C PRO A 160 -6.05 -12.12 -5.56
N ILE A 161 -5.28 -11.42 -4.72
CA ILE A 161 -4.78 -11.90 -3.44
C ILE A 161 -5.50 -11.17 -2.31
N PRO A 162 -6.38 -11.86 -1.55
CA PRO A 162 -7.29 -11.21 -0.60
C PRO A 162 -6.60 -10.29 0.42
N ALA A 163 -5.46 -10.71 0.97
CA ALA A 163 -4.72 -9.90 1.94
C ALA A 163 -4.25 -8.57 1.33
N LEU A 164 -3.73 -8.60 0.10
CA LEU A 164 -3.21 -7.41 -0.57
C LEU A 164 -4.32 -6.54 -1.14
N ARG A 165 -5.43 -7.14 -1.53
CA ARG A 165 -6.65 -6.43 -1.87
C ARG A 165 -7.16 -5.62 -0.67
N ALA A 166 -7.24 -6.22 0.52
CA ALA A 166 -7.61 -5.51 1.75
C ALA A 166 -6.64 -4.37 2.06
N PHE A 167 -5.32 -4.61 1.97
CA PHE A 167 -4.30 -3.57 2.15
C PHE A 167 -4.47 -2.41 1.18
N SER A 168 -4.65 -2.69 -0.11
CA SER A 168 -4.75 -1.67 -1.16
C SER A 168 -6.05 -0.88 -1.04
N LEU A 169 -7.17 -1.52 -0.69
CA LEU A 169 -8.44 -0.83 -0.41
C LEU A 169 -8.34 0.08 0.82
N GLN A 170 -7.72 -0.38 1.91
CA GLN A 170 -7.50 0.44 3.09
C GLN A 170 -6.61 1.64 2.79
N ALA A 171 -5.53 1.44 2.03
CA ALA A 171 -4.66 2.53 1.58
C ALA A 171 -5.41 3.55 0.71
N ALA A 172 -6.23 3.10 -0.25
CA ALA A 172 -7.05 3.98 -1.08
C ALA A 172 -8.02 4.83 -0.24
N VAL A 173 -8.73 4.22 0.72
CA VAL A 173 -9.64 4.94 1.62
C VAL A 173 -8.88 5.96 2.47
N VAL A 174 -7.74 5.58 3.04
CA VAL A 174 -6.90 6.48 3.83
C VAL A 174 -6.42 7.69 3.01
N VAL A 175 -5.98 7.48 1.77
CA VAL A 175 -5.58 8.57 0.87
C VAL A 175 -6.77 9.51 0.57
N VAL A 176 -7.98 8.98 0.37
CA VAL A 176 -9.19 9.81 0.18
C VAL A 176 -9.50 10.67 1.39
N PHE A 177 -9.43 10.09 2.60
CA PHE A 177 -9.60 10.86 3.83
C PHE A 177 -8.50 11.90 4.01
N ASN A 178 -7.26 11.54 3.70
CA ASN A 178 -6.15 12.48 3.77
C ASN A 178 -6.36 13.66 2.84
N PHE A 179 -6.68 13.41 1.58
CA PHE A 179 -7.00 14.44 0.59
C PHE A 179 -8.11 15.37 1.08
N ALA A 180 -9.21 14.82 1.61
CA ALA A 180 -10.31 15.64 2.14
C ALA A 180 -9.87 16.50 3.33
N MET A 181 -9.11 15.94 4.27
CA MET A 181 -8.63 16.69 5.44
C MET A 181 -7.63 17.80 5.05
N VAL A 182 -6.69 17.49 4.17
CA VAL A 182 -5.66 18.44 3.70
C VAL A 182 -6.27 19.52 2.79
N LEU A 183 -7.28 19.21 1.97
CA LEU A 183 -7.89 20.22 1.10
C LEU A 183 -8.90 21.12 1.82
N PHE A 184 -9.66 20.60 2.78
CA PHE A 184 -10.73 21.35 3.45
C PHE A 184 -10.34 21.92 4.82
N ILE A 185 -9.66 21.14 5.66
CA ILE A 185 -9.38 21.55 7.06
C ILE A 185 -8.03 22.26 7.16
N PHE A 186 -7.00 21.80 6.47
CA PHE A 186 -5.67 22.41 6.57
C PHE A 186 -5.63 23.89 6.14
N PRO A 187 -6.32 24.36 5.08
CA PRO A 187 -6.40 25.78 4.77
C PRO A 187 -7.08 26.62 5.86
N ALA A 188 -8.00 26.03 6.63
CA ALA A 188 -8.57 26.71 7.80
C ALA A 188 -7.51 26.89 8.90
N ILE A 189 -6.65 25.90 9.12
CA ILE A 189 -5.52 26.00 10.05
C ILE A 189 -4.54 27.10 9.59
N LEU A 190 -4.22 27.15 8.29
CA LEU A 190 -3.39 28.23 7.71
C LEU A 190 -4.03 29.61 7.89
N SER A 191 -5.36 29.72 7.73
CA SER A 191 -6.11 30.96 7.95
C SER A 191 -6.09 31.42 9.42
N LEU A 192 -6.19 30.49 10.37
CA LEU A 192 -6.04 30.80 11.80
C LEU A 192 -4.62 31.25 12.13
N ASP A 193 -3.62 30.60 11.56
CA ASP A 193 -2.22 30.96 11.74
C ASP A 193 -1.89 32.34 11.16
N LEU A 194 -2.47 32.67 10.01
CA LEU A 194 -2.43 34.03 9.45
C LEU A 194 -2.90 35.08 10.45
N HIS A 195 -4.06 34.85 11.06
CA HIS A 195 -4.64 35.79 12.01
C HIS A 195 -3.78 35.92 13.29
N ARG A 196 -3.09 34.85 13.68
CA ARG A 196 -2.08 34.85 14.76
C ARG A 196 -0.85 35.69 14.39
N ARG A 197 -0.32 35.54 13.18
CA ARG A 197 0.85 36.31 12.67
C ARG A 197 0.56 37.79 12.56
N GLU A 198 -0.63 38.14 12.09
CA GLU A 198 -1.09 39.53 12.03
C GLU A 198 -1.08 40.17 13.42
N LYS A 199 -1.53 39.43 14.44
CA LYS A 199 -1.49 39.84 15.85
C LYS A 199 -0.10 39.73 16.50
N ARG A 200 0.95 39.30 15.77
CA ARG A 200 2.34 39.13 16.24
C ARG A 200 2.48 38.30 17.53
N ARG A 201 1.66 37.27 17.68
CA ARG A 201 1.69 36.35 18.83
C ARG A 201 2.70 35.22 18.63
N LEU A 202 3.19 34.63 19.72
CA LEU A 202 4.12 33.49 19.67
C LEU A 202 3.45 32.22 19.11
N ASP A 203 4.28 31.27 18.67
CA ASP A 203 3.88 30.09 17.89
C ASP A 203 3.31 28.95 18.76
N ILE A 204 4.07 28.48 19.76
CA ILE A 204 3.70 27.31 20.60
C ILE A 204 2.90 27.72 21.85
N LEU A 205 2.87 29.01 22.20
CA LEU A 205 2.13 29.58 23.33
C LEU A 205 1.37 30.83 22.89
N CYS A 206 0.29 30.62 22.13
CA CYS A 206 -0.54 31.64 21.44
C CYS A 206 -1.11 32.77 22.32
N CYS A 207 -0.92 32.73 23.63
CA CYS A 207 -1.36 33.74 24.59
C CYS A 207 -0.31 34.83 24.86
N PHE A 208 0.97 34.60 24.53
CA PHE A 208 2.05 35.55 24.79
C PHE A 208 2.50 36.29 23.52
N TYR A 209 2.80 37.58 23.64
CA TYR A 209 3.33 38.42 22.56
C TYR A 209 4.85 38.28 22.46
N SER A 210 5.39 38.40 21.24
CA SER A 210 6.84 38.35 21.03
C SER A 210 7.54 39.54 21.71
N PRO A 211 8.60 39.31 22.53
CA PRO A 211 9.33 40.37 23.23
C PRO A 211 10.07 41.35 22.32
N CYS A 212 10.13 41.09 21.00
CA CYS A 212 10.71 41.98 19.99
C CYS A 212 9.72 42.98 19.35
N SER A 213 8.50 43.12 19.88
CA SER A 213 7.48 43.99 19.28
C SER A 213 7.54 45.43 19.81
N SER A 214 8.35 46.31 19.22
CA SER A 214 8.14 47.75 19.35
C SER A 214 6.79 48.12 18.69
N ARG A 215 5.81 48.54 19.49
CA ARG A 215 4.47 48.94 19.02
C ARG A 215 4.54 50.41 18.61
N VAL A 216 4.62 50.70 17.31
CA VAL A 216 4.40 52.07 16.79
C VAL A 216 2.92 52.20 16.48
N ILE A 217 2.21 53.02 17.26
CA ILE A 217 0.82 53.39 16.97
C ILE A 217 0.88 54.67 16.13
N GLN A 218 0.56 54.57 14.85
CA GLN A 218 0.41 55.74 13.98
C GLN A 218 -1.05 56.20 14.04
N ILE A 219 -1.29 57.31 14.74
CA ILE A 219 -2.61 57.94 14.80
C ILE A 219 -2.77 58.79 13.53
N GLN A 220 -3.73 58.42 12.67
CA GLN A 220 -4.08 59.22 11.49
C GLN A 220 -4.86 60.47 11.96
N PRO A 221 -4.58 61.69 11.45
CA PRO A 221 -5.34 62.88 11.83
C PRO A 221 -6.80 62.74 11.40
N GLN A 222 -7.72 63.06 12.29
CA GLN A 222 -9.15 63.11 12.01
C GLN A 222 -9.50 64.54 11.59
N GLU A 223 -9.97 64.72 10.35
CA GLU A 223 -10.42 66.02 9.86
C GLU A 223 -11.67 66.46 10.62
N PHE A 224 -11.55 67.52 11.44
CA PHE A 224 -12.70 68.25 11.95
C PHE A 224 -13.12 69.27 10.87
N ALA A 225 -14.25 69.01 10.22
CA ALA A 225 -14.91 70.00 9.39
C ALA A 225 -15.66 70.98 10.31
N ASP A 226 -15.29 72.26 10.27
CA ASP A 226 -16.02 73.32 10.98
C ASP A 226 -17.44 73.45 10.45
N ALA A 227 -18.41 73.32 11.35
CA ALA A 227 -19.82 73.55 11.10
C ALA A 227 -20.13 75.06 11.18
N ASN A 228 -20.07 75.75 10.04
CA ASN A 228 -20.97 76.87 9.72
C ASN A 228 -20.64 77.41 8.32
N ASP A 229 -21.54 77.18 7.36
CA ASP A 229 -22.04 78.21 6.45
C ASP A 229 -23.09 77.60 5.53
N ASN A 230 -24.33 77.60 6.03
CA ASN A 230 -25.53 77.53 5.19
C ASN A 230 -25.74 78.90 4.55
N HIS A 231 -25.40 79.09 3.28
CA HIS A 231 -26.17 79.99 2.41
C HIS A 231 -26.08 79.58 0.94
N ALA A 232 -27.24 79.28 0.36
CA ALA A 232 -27.47 79.11 -1.07
C ALA A 232 -27.35 80.47 -1.80
N SER A 233 -26.74 80.50 -2.99
CA SER A 233 -27.23 81.32 -4.12
C SER A 233 -26.49 81.06 -5.44
N HIS A 234 -27.24 81.31 -6.51
CA HIS A 234 -27.07 81.05 -7.95
C HIS A 234 -25.91 81.77 -8.66
N PRO A 235 -25.57 81.36 -9.91
CA PRO A 235 -24.48 81.96 -10.68
C PRO A 235 -24.94 83.26 -11.36
N SER A 236 -24.10 84.29 -11.34
CA SER A 236 -24.19 85.43 -12.25
C SER A 236 -22.83 85.69 -12.92
N PRO A 237 -22.81 86.06 -14.21
CA PRO A 237 -21.59 86.39 -14.93
C PRO A 237 -21.34 87.90 -14.80
N TYR A 238 -20.16 88.30 -14.34
CA TYR A 238 -19.43 89.58 -14.58
C TYR A 238 -18.60 89.96 -13.33
N GLY A 239 -17.26 90.05 -13.49
CA GLY A 239 -16.39 90.90 -12.66
C GLY A 239 -15.31 90.22 -11.79
N HIS A 240 -14.04 90.37 -12.22
CA HIS A 240 -12.73 90.34 -11.51
C HIS A 240 -12.25 89.09 -10.72
N PRO A 241 -10.94 88.73 -10.81
CA PRO A 241 -10.37 87.62 -10.07
C PRO A 241 -10.01 88.00 -8.62
N GLY A 242 -10.72 87.43 -7.65
CA GLY A 242 -10.35 87.41 -6.24
C GLY A 242 -9.50 86.18 -5.92
N MET A 243 -8.34 86.38 -5.29
CA MET A 243 -7.40 85.34 -4.90
C MET A 243 -7.86 84.69 -3.58
N ALA A 244 -8.38 83.46 -3.62
CA ALA A 244 -8.65 82.67 -2.42
C ALA A 244 -7.40 81.86 -2.03
N THR A 245 -6.90 82.04 -0.81
CA THR A 245 -5.82 81.23 -0.22
C THR A 245 -6.44 80.26 0.79
N SER A 246 -6.22 78.95 0.65
CA SER A 246 -6.54 77.99 1.70
C SER A 246 -5.32 77.77 2.60
N THR A 247 -5.53 77.81 3.91
CA THR A 247 -4.53 77.51 4.93
C THR A 247 -4.87 76.13 5.50
N GLN A 248 -3.95 75.17 5.40
CA GLN A 248 -4.08 73.85 6.03
C GLN A 248 -3.11 73.77 7.21
N ILE A 249 -3.65 73.56 8.42
CA ILE A 249 -2.87 73.39 9.65
C ILE A 249 -2.90 71.90 10.02
N THR A 250 -1.73 71.25 10.06
CA THR A 250 -1.63 69.85 10.51
C THR A 250 -0.81 69.79 11.80
N THR A 251 -1.44 69.33 12.88
CA THR A 251 -0.80 69.04 14.16
C THR A 251 -0.56 67.54 14.29
N THR A 252 0.68 67.13 14.53
CA THR A 252 1.03 65.73 14.80
C THR A 252 1.55 65.57 16.22
N VAL A 253 1.03 64.56 16.94
CA VAL A 253 1.50 64.15 18.26
C VAL A 253 2.07 62.75 18.14
N GLN A 254 3.33 62.57 18.53
CA GLN A 254 3.96 61.25 18.60
C GLN A 254 4.05 60.81 20.06
N ALA A 255 3.48 59.65 20.37
CA ALA A 255 3.55 59.04 21.69
C ALA A 255 4.25 57.69 21.59
N PHE A 256 5.22 57.45 22.47
CA PHE A 256 5.93 56.18 22.60
C PHE A 256 5.55 55.50 23.91
N THR A 257 5.35 54.18 23.86
CA THR A 257 5.09 53.38 25.06
C THR A 257 6.24 52.44 25.32
N GLN A 258 6.88 52.54 26.48
CA GLN A 258 7.95 51.64 26.89
C GLN A 258 7.50 50.85 28.13
N CYS A 259 7.84 49.57 28.17
CA CYS A 259 7.60 48.71 29.33
C CYS A 259 8.89 48.60 30.13
N ASP A 260 8.82 48.89 31.43
CA ASP A 260 9.94 48.56 32.32
C ASP A 260 9.94 47.06 32.65
N SER A 261 11.10 46.56 33.08
CA SER A 261 11.42 45.19 33.52
C SER A 261 10.47 44.60 34.57
N SER A 262 9.66 45.43 35.22
CA SER A 262 8.62 45.07 36.20
C SER A 262 7.20 44.96 35.61
N GLY A 263 7.00 45.26 34.32
CA GLY A 263 5.70 45.14 33.63
C GLY A 263 4.81 46.37 33.69
N HIS A 264 5.28 47.51 34.21
CA HIS A 264 4.52 48.77 34.15
C HIS A 264 4.72 49.48 32.79
N HIS A 265 3.62 49.98 32.23
CA HIS A 265 3.61 50.73 30.96
C HIS A 265 3.81 52.23 31.22
N ILE A 266 4.88 52.81 30.68
CA ILE A 266 5.12 54.26 30.68
C ILE A 266 4.83 54.78 29.27
N VAL A 267 3.97 55.79 29.16
CA VAL A 267 3.62 56.47 27.91
C VAL A 267 4.30 57.84 27.91
N THR A 268 5.24 58.05 26.99
CA THR A 268 5.91 59.35 26.80
C THR A 268 5.33 60.02 25.57
N VAL A 269 4.59 61.12 25.78
CA VAL A 269 3.99 61.92 24.72
C VAL A 269 4.92 63.10 24.42
N LEU A 270 5.44 63.21 23.20
CA LEU A 270 6.19 64.40 22.80
C LEU A 270 5.23 65.59 22.57
N PRO A 271 5.67 66.83 22.85
CA PRO A 271 4.86 68.01 22.60
C PRO A 271 4.47 68.13 21.12
N PRO A 272 3.23 68.56 20.80
CA PRO A 272 2.74 68.65 19.43
C PRO A 272 3.60 69.59 18.59
N THR A 273 4.02 69.12 17.41
CA THR A 273 4.60 69.98 16.38
C THR A 273 3.50 70.36 15.39
N SER A 274 3.21 71.67 15.28
CA SER A 274 2.35 72.23 14.25
C SER A 274 3.18 72.69 13.06
N GLN A 275 2.77 72.32 11.85
CA GLN A 275 3.28 72.90 10.62
C GLN A 275 2.12 73.60 9.90
N VAL A 276 2.32 74.87 9.55
CA VAL A 276 1.38 75.68 8.76
C VAL A 276 1.93 75.75 7.34
N CYS A 277 1.18 75.22 6.37
CA CYS A 277 1.56 75.29 4.97
C CYS A 277 0.54 76.15 4.21
N THR A 278 1.03 77.18 3.51
CA THR A 278 0.24 77.99 2.58
C THR A 278 0.83 77.84 1.19
N SER A 279 0.05 77.28 0.27
CA SER A 279 0.48 77.07 -1.12
C SER A 279 -0.38 77.91 -2.08
N PRO A 280 0.21 78.82 -2.89
CA PRO A 280 -0.51 79.47 -3.97
C PRO A 280 -0.58 78.54 -5.21
N ALA A 281 -1.72 78.52 -5.90
CA ALA A 281 -1.91 77.72 -7.11
C ALA A 281 -1.19 78.38 -8.31
N VAL A 282 -0.21 77.70 -8.91
CA VAL A 282 0.42 78.11 -10.19
C VAL A 282 0.53 76.90 -11.12
N LEU A 283 0.09 77.11 -12.37
CA LEU A 283 0.16 76.22 -13.53
C LEU A 283 1.61 76.04 -14.05
N LEU A 284 1.96 74.80 -14.44
CA LEU A 284 3.23 74.41 -15.10
C LEU A 284 3.33 74.88 -16.56
N PRO A 285 4.56 75.13 -17.08
CA PRO A 285 5.06 74.36 -18.23
C PRO A 285 6.59 74.00 -18.17
N PRO A 286 7.14 73.20 -19.13
CA PRO A 286 8.34 72.38 -18.93
C PRO A 286 9.61 72.83 -19.68
N ALA A 287 10.81 72.41 -19.22
CA ALA A 287 11.93 71.83 -20.01
C ALA A 287 13.32 71.94 -19.31
N ASP A 288 13.90 70.78 -19.02
CA ASP A 288 15.29 70.31 -19.23
C ASP A 288 16.57 70.98 -18.63
N PRO A 289 17.67 70.18 -18.49
CA PRO A 289 18.56 70.24 -17.34
C PRO A 289 20.01 70.63 -17.68
N LEU A 290 20.70 71.35 -16.78
CA LEU A 290 22.16 71.36 -16.71
C LEU A 290 22.68 71.93 -15.38
N GLY A 291 23.59 71.21 -14.73
CA GLY A 291 24.77 71.82 -14.09
C GLY A 291 24.69 72.29 -12.63
N SER A 292 25.24 71.46 -11.75
CA SER A 292 26.28 71.78 -10.74
C SER A 292 25.98 72.68 -9.53
N GLN A 293 26.19 72.04 -8.37
CA GLN A 293 26.80 72.49 -7.11
C GLN A 293 26.27 73.75 -6.42
N VAL A 294 26.05 73.65 -5.10
CA VAL A 294 26.68 74.52 -4.07
C VAL A 294 26.23 74.04 -2.68
N PHE A 295 27.21 73.70 -1.84
CA PHE A 295 27.06 73.57 -0.40
C PHE A 295 27.00 74.95 0.24
N THR A 296 26.06 75.19 1.16
CA THR A 296 26.21 76.14 2.28
C THR A 296 25.46 75.65 3.53
N PRO A 297 25.86 76.13 4.73
CA PRO A 297 25.89 75.32 5.94
C PRO A 297 24.82 75.70 6.98
N SER A 298 24.34 74.71 7.75
CA SER A 298 23.80 74.93 9.09
C SER A 298 23.81 73.62 9.89
N SER A 299 24.94 73.38 10.54
CA SER A 299 25.13 72.34 11.56
C SER A 299 24.13 72.55 12.70
N SER A 300 23.17 71.64 12.83
CA SER A 300 22.27 71.54 13.98
C SER A 300 22.75 70.39 14.88
N THR A 301 22.70 70.60 16.19
CA THR A 301 23.06 69.69 17.30
C THR A 301 22.35 68.33 17.31
N ARG A 302 21.60 68.02 16.24
CA ARG A 302 20.86 66.79 16.00
C ARG A 302 21.76 65.61 15.60
N ASP A 303 22.90 65.87 14.95
CA ASP A 303 23.82 64.80 14.53
C ASP A 303 24.71 64.26 15.67
N LEU A 304 25.00 65.05 16.71
CA LEU A 304 25.79 64.59 17.85
C LEU A 304 25.00 63.70 18.82
N LEU A 305 23.68 63.87 18.91
CA LEU A 305 22.81 62.97 19.69
C LEU A 305 22.49 61.69 18.92
N ALA A 306 22.44 61.72 17.59
CA ALA A 306 22.30 60.51 16.77
C ALA A 306 23.54 59.59 16.88
N GLN A 307 24.75 60.17 17.01
CA GLN A 307 25.98 59.39 17.17
C GLN A 307 26.22 58.87 18.60
N LEU A 308 25.67 59.52 19.63
CA LEU A 308 25.78 59.06 21.02
C LEU A 308 24.75 57.97 21.38
N ASP A 309 23.60 57.91 20.70
CA ASP A 309 22.56 56.89 20.94
C ASP A 309 22.79 55.60 20.14
N GLU A 310 23.66 55.61 19.12
CA GLU A 310 24.16 54.36 18.50
C GLU A 310 25.09 53.56 19.42
N ALA A 311 25.64 54.17 20.48
CA ALA A 311 26.59 53.52 21.38
C ALA A 311 25.95 52.69 22.51
N LYS A 312 24.60 52.62 22.62
CA LYS A 312 23.94 51.86 23.69
C LYS A 312 22.74 51.04 23.21
N GLY A 313 23.03 49.99 22.43
CA GLY A 313 22.31 48.72 22.52
C GLY A 313 20.99 48.61 21.74
N ARG A 314 20.98 48.94 20.44
CA ARG A 314 20.12 48.21 19.49
C ARG A 314 20.56 46.74 19.47
N ARG A 315 19.92 45.89 20.27
CA ARG A 315 19.86 44.45 19.96
C ARG A 315 18.79 44.25 18.89
N GLU A 316 19.09 44.70 17.67
CA GLU A 316 18.54 43.99 16.52
C GLU A 316 19.08 42.56 16.61
N CYS A 317 18.22 41.55 16.49
CA CYS A 317 18.69 40.19 16.23
C CYS A 317 19.40 40.22 14.89
N VAL A 318 20.72 40.49 14.90
CA VAL A 318 21.59 40.28 13.76
C VAL A 318 21.56 38.78 13.48
N PRO A 319 21.03 38.32 12.34
CA PRO A 319 21.18 36.92 11.98
C PRO A 319 22.67 36.65 11.80
N LEU A 320 23.18 35.61 12.48
CA LEU A 320 24.56 35.15 12.29
C LEU A 320 24.84 34.94 10.78
N PRO A 321 26.01 35.38 10.25
CA PRO A 321 26.30 35.36 8.81
C PRO A 321 26.32 33.96 8.17
N PHE A 322 26.31 32.89 8.98
CA PHE A 322 26.28 31.51 8.52
C PHE A 322 24.89 30.98 8.13
N CYS A 323 23.79 31.71 8.42
CA CYS A 323 22.43 31.15 8.34
C CYS A 323 21.48 31.89 7.37
N ARG A 324 21.98 32.36 6.22
CA ARG A 324 21.14 32.84 5.09
C ARG A 324 20.74 31.74 4.09
N TRP A 325 21.03 30.47 4.39
CA TRP A 325 20.83 29.38 3.44
C TRP A 325 19.36 28.91 3.45
N SER A 326 18.56 29.38 2.49
CA SER A 326 17.30 28.73 2.12
C SER A 326 17.55 27.64 1.07
N LEU A 327 16.79 26.55 1.13
CA LEU A 327 16.81 25.51 0.08
C LEU A 327 16.46 26.08 -1.30
N SER A 328 15.54 27.06 -1.34
CA SER A 328 15.18 27.78 -2.57
C SER A 328 16.35 28.61 -3.13
N ASP A 329 17.10 29.29 -2.25
CA ASP A 329 18.28 30.09 -2.66
C ASP A 329 19.40 29.18 -3.18
N PHE A 330 19.63 28.04 -2.54
CA PHE A 330 20.55 27.02 -3.04
C PHE A 330 20.12 26.49 -4.43
N ALA A 331 18.83 26.21 -4.60
CA ALA A 331 18.29 25.73 -5.87
C ALA A 331 18.53 26.74 -7.00
N ARG A 332 18.29 28.03 -6.73
CA ARG A 332 18.48 29.13 -7.67
C ARG A 332 19.95 29.44 -7.98
N GLU A 333 20.80 29.58 -6.97
CA GLU A 333 22.17 30.09 -7.14
C GLU A 333 23.17 29.02 -7.56
N LYS A 334 22.98 27.77 -7.13
CA LYS A 334 23.96 26.69 -7.35
C LYS A 334 23.40 25.57 -8.23
N TYR A 335 22.22 25.04 -7.90
CA TYR A 335 21.73 23.82 -8.52
C TYR A 335 21.18 24.02 -9.94
N ALA A 336 20.27 24.97 -10.16
CA ALA A 336 19.65 25.22 -11.46
C ALA A 336 20.67 25.65 -12.54
N PRO A 337 21.61 26.57 -12.27
CA PRO A 337 22.61 26.97 -13.26
C PRO A 337 23.54 25.82 -13.63
N LEU A 338 23.90 24.95 -12.68
CA LEU A 338 24.73 23.77 -12.93
C LEU A 338 24.00 22.73 -13.79
N LEU A 339 22.75 22.42 -13.44
CA LEU A 339 21.93 21.39 -14.10
C LEU A 339 21.58 21.79 -15.54
N LEU A 340 21.35 23.07 -15.80
CA LEU A 340 20.91 23.58 -17.10
C LEU A 340 22.06 23.94 -18.07
N GLN A 341 23.32 23.69 -17.70
CA GLN A 341 24.43 23.75 -18.66
C GLN A 341 24.34 22.62 -19.69
N THR A 342 24.63 22.92 -20.97
CA THR A 342 24.51 21.96 -22.07
C THR A 342 25.35 20.69 -21.86
N GLN A 343 26.54 20.82 -21.29
CA GLN A 343 27.41 19.66 -20.99
C GLN A 343 26.81 18.80 -19.87
N THR A 344 26.35 19.41 -18.78
CA THR A 344 25.69 18.71 -17.67
C THR A 344 24.43 17.98 -18.13
N LYS A 345 23.61 18.60 -18.99
CA LYS A 345 22.43 17.95 -19.56
C LYS A 345 22.76 16.66 -20.31
N ALA A 346 23.79 16.70 -21.15
CA ALA A 346 24.23 15.52 -21.90
C ALA A 346 24.71 14.40 -20.94
N VAL A 347 25.50 14.77 -19.93
CA VAL A 347 25.97 13.82 -18.90
C VAL A 347 24.80 13.20 -18.13
N VAL A 348 23.82 14.00 -17.72
CA VAL A 348 22.62 13.53 -17.01
C VAL A 348 21.84 12.54 -17.88
N VAL A 349 21.55 12.87 -19.13
CA VAL A 349 20.80 11.96 -20.03
C VAL A 349 21.56 10.64 -20.23
N VAL A 350 22.87 10.68 -20.45
CA VAL A 350 23.69 9.47 -20.60
C VAL A 350 23.68 8.64 -19.31
N LEU A 351 23.78 9.27 -18.14
CA LEU A 351 23.75 8.59 -16.84
C LEU A 351 22.42 7.89 -16.59
N PHE A 352 21.29 8.55 -16.86
CA PHE A 352 19.96 7.94 -16.70
C PHE A 352 19.69 6.85 -17.75
N LEU A 353 20.20 6.97 -18.97
CA LEU A 353 20.14 5.87 -19.95
C LEU A 353 20.98 4.66 -19.52
N ALA A 354 22.13 4.88 -18.89
CA ALA A 354 22.94 3.82 -18.31
C ALA A 354 22.24 3.16 -17.10
N LEU A 355 21.60 3.97 -16.24
CA LEU A 355 20.79 3.48 -15.12
C LEU A 355 19.60 2.64 -15.61
N LEU A 356 18.92 3.09 -16.67
CA LEU A 356 17.84 2.34 -17.31
C LEU A 356 18.35 1.03 -17.92
N GLY A 357 19.51 1.04 -18.59
CA GLY A 357 20.12 -0.17 -19.14
C GLY A 357 20.50 -1.19 -18.06
N LEU A 358 21.09 -0.73 -16.95
CA LEU A 358 21.40 -1.57 -15.79
C LEU A 358 20.13 -2.12 -15.13
N SER A 359 19.09 -1.29 -15.03
CA SER A 359 17.79 -1.69 -14.50
C SER A 359 17.12 -2.74 -15.38
N LEU A 360 17.13 -2.56 -16.71
CA LEU A 360 16.64 -3.55 -17.67
C LEU A 360 17.37 -4.89 -17.52
N TYR A 361 18.69 -4.88 -17.35
CA TYR A 361 19.44 -6.09 -17.01
C TYR A 361 18.96 -6.70 -15.68
N GLY A 362 18.76 -5.86 -14.66
CA GLY A 362 18.19 -6.27 -13.36
C GLY A 362 16.82 -6.94 -13.47
N THR A 363 15.95 -6.48 -14.36
CA THR A 363 14.62 -7.10 -14.57
C THR A 363 14.72 -8.57 -15.01
N THR A 364 15.79 -8.96 -15.72
CA THR A 364 16.02 -10.35 -16.16
C THR A 364 16.46 -11.28 -15.02
N MET A 365 16.97 -10.71 -13.92
CA MET A 365 17.43 -11.44 -12.73
C MET A 365 16.31 -11.64 -11.68
N VAL A 366 15.13 -11.05 -11.89
CA VAL A 366 14.01 -11.16 -10.94
C VAL A 366 13.43 -12.57 -10.96
N HIS A 367 13.57 -13.27 -9.84
CA HIS A 367 12.95 -14.58 -9.60
C HIS A 367 11.62 -14.44 -8.88
N ASP A 368 10.64 -15.28 -9.24
CA ASP A 368 9.34 -15.29 -8.58
C ASP A 368 9.40 -16.07 -7.25
N GLY A 369 8.63 -15.63 -6.26
CA GLY A 369 8.41 -16.37 -5.02
C GLY A 369 8.53 -15.55 -3.75
N LEU A 370 8.04 -16.14 -2.67
CA LEU A 370 8.25 -15.69 -1.30
C LEU A 370 8.40 -16.96 -0.45
N TYR A 371 9.58 -17.16 0.15
CA TYR A 371 9.80 -18.33 0.99
C TYR A 371 9.40 -18.01 2.43
N LEU A 372 8.89 -19.01 3.14
CA LEU A 372 8.53 -18.84 4.55
C LEU A 372 9.75 -18.45 5.41
N THR A 373 10.97 -18.85 5.00
CA THR A 373 12.22 -18.41 5.62
C THR A 373 12.43 -16.90 5.58
N ASP A 374 11.85 -16.19 4.61
CA ASP A 374 11.98 -14.74 4.50
C ASP A 374 11.05 -14.03 5.49
N ILE A 375 9.97 -14.69 5.96
CA ILE A 375 8.98 -14.16 6.90
C ILE A 375 9.40 -14.39 8.36
N VAL A 376 10.02 -15.55 8.65
CA VAL A 376 10.42 -15.90 10.02
C VAL A 376 11.74 -15.20 10.40
N PRO A 377 11.86 -14.58 11.59
CA PRO A 377 13.10 -13.94 12.02
C PRO A 377 14.29 -14.91 12.06
N ARG A 378 15.45 -14.48 11.55
CA ARG A 378 16.64 -15.33 11.30
C ARG A 378 17.18 -16.03 12.54
N ASP A 379 17.17 -15.35 13.68
CA ASP A 379 17.78 -15.82 14.94
C ASP A 379 16.85 -16.71 15.78
N THR A 380 15.86 -17.34 15.14
CA THR A 380 14.88 -18.19 15.81
C THR A 380 15.09 -19.67 15.50
N LYS A 381 14.75 -20.54 16.47
CA LYS A 381 14.73 -22.01 16.28
C LYS A 381 13.78 -22.42 15.14
N ALA A 382 12.71 -21.67 14.93
CA ALA A 382 11.75 -21.90 13.85
C ALA A 382 12.36 -21.63 12.47
N HIS A 383 13.12 -20.54 12.33
CA HIS A 383 13.83 -20.24 11.08
C HIS A 383 14.85 -21.34 10.74
N ALA A 384 15.59 -21.84 11.74
CA ALA A 384 16.52 -22.97 11.57
C ALA A 384 15.80 -24.26 11.12
N PHE A 385 14.65 -24.58 11.72
CA PHE A 385 13.82 -25.71 11.29
C PHE A 385 13.38 -25.57 9.82
N ILE A 386 12.76 -24.45 9.46
CA ILE A 386 12.20 -24.23 8.12
C ILE A 386 13.32 -24.24 7.08
N SER A 387 14.47 -23.66 7.40
CA SER A 387 15.65 -23.70 6.54
C SER A 387 16.15 -25.13 6.31
N ALA A 388 16.19 -25.96 7.35
CA ALA A 388 16.56 -27.37 7.22
C ALA A 388 15.50 -28.18 6.46
N GLN A 389 14.20 -27.94 6.72
CA GLN A 389 13.10 -28.57 6.02
C GLN A 389 13.16 -28.26 4.51
N PHE A 390 13.34 -26.98 4.14
CA PHE A 390 13.40 -26.59 2.74
C PHE A 390 14.65 -27.12 2.03
N LYS A 391 15.78 -27.21 2.74
CA LYS A 391 17.05 -27.69 2.18
C LYS A 391 17.08 -29.20 1.96
N TYR A 392 16.58 -29.99 2.92
CA TYR A 392 16.71 -31.45 2.92
C TYR A 392 15.41 -32.18 2.58
N PHE A 393 14.26 -31.65 3.00
CA PHE A 393 12.95 -32.31 2.97
C PHE A 393 11.96 -31.56 2.07
N SER A 394 12.30 -31.42 0.80
CA SER A 394 11.45 -30.79 -0.22
C SER A 394 10.37 -31.77 -0.74
N PHE A 395 9.57 -32.34 0.17
CA PHE A 395 8.44 -33.20 -0.15
C PHE A 395 7.12 -32.58 0.31
N TYR A 396 6.07 -32.75 -0.47
CA TYR A 396 4.76 -32.17 -0.20
C TYR A 396 3.65 -33.19 -0.48
N ASN A 397 2.61 -33.17 0.34
CA ASN A 397 1.44 -34.01 0.13
C ASN A 397 0.54 -33.38 -0.93
N MET A 398 0.10 -34.20 -1.88
CA MET A 398 -0.88 -33.87 -2.90
C MET A 398 -2.01 -34.90 -2.83
N PHE A 399 -3.24 -34.43 -2.94
CA PHE A 399 -4.42 -35.29 -3.06
C PHE A 399 -5.13 -34.96 -4.36
N ILE A 400 -5.41 -35.97 -5.16
CA ILE A 400 -6.28 -35.80 -6.31
C ILE A 400 -7.69 -36.18 -5.87
N VAL A 401 -8.60 -35.22 -6.00
CA VAL A 401 -9.99 -35.36 -5.58
C VAL A 401 -10.88 -35.49 -6.81
N THR A 402 -11.68 -36.54 -6.85
CA THR A 402 -12.76 -36.70 -7.83
C THR A 402 -14.07 -36.20 -7.23
N LYS A 403 -14.83 -35.43 -8.01
CA LYS A 403 -16.14 -34.87 -7.61
C LYS A 403 -17.28 -35.82 -7.99
N GLY A 404 -18.47 -35.56 -7.46
CA GLY A 404 -19.71 -36.15 -7.96
C GLY A 404 -20.04 -35.67 -9.38
N GLY A 405 -21.04 -36.29 -10.00
CA GLY A 405 -21.51 -35.92 -11.34
C GLY A 405 -21.06 -36.87 -12.47
N PHE A 406 -20.36 -37.95 -12.15
CA PHE A 406 -20.10 -39.05 -13.09
C PHE A 406 -20.33 -40.42 -12.45
N HIS A 407 -20.59 -41.43 -13.27
CA HIS A 407 -20.95 -42.78 -12.79
C HIS A 407 -19.70 -43.58 -12.42
N TYR A 408 -19.30 -43.57 -11.14
CA TYR A 408 -18.12 -44.26 -10.62
C TYR A 408 -18.00 -45.75 -11.05
N PRO A 409 -19.07 -46.59 -10.97
CA PRO A 409 -18.96 -47.98 -11.40
C PRO A 409 -18.70 -48.15 -12.90
N GLY A 410 -19.19 -47.23 -13.74
CA GLY A 410 -18.96 -47.25 -15.19
C GLY A 410 -17.64 -46.61 -15.62
N ALA A 411 -17.08 -45.75 -14.79
CA ALA A 411 -15.86 -44.98 -15.07
C ALA A 411 -14.59 -45.55 -14.42
N GLN A 412 -14.61 -46.81 -13.95
CA GLN A 412 -13.45 -47.42 -13.28
C GLN A 412 -12.19 -47.44 -14.16
N ALA A 413 -12.33 -47.76 -15.44
CA ALA A 413 -11.21 -47.74 -16.39
C ALA A 413 -10.66 -46.32 -16.58
N ALA A 414 -11.53 -45.30 -16.59
CA ALA A 414 -11.12 -43.90 -16.68
C ALA A 414 -10.39 -43.43 -15.41
N LEU A 415 -10.81 -43.89 -14.23
CA LEU A 415 -10.12 -43.62 -12.96
C LEU A 415 -8.71 -44.24 -12.93
N LEU A 416 -8.57 -45.48 -13.44
CA LEU A 416 -7.28 -46.13 -13.57
C LEU A 416 -6.39 -45.41 -14.60
N SER A 417 -6.95 -44.97 -15.73
CA SER A 417 -6.24 -44.19 -16.73
C SER A 417 -5.77 -42.84 -16.16
N LEU A 418 -6.60 -42.16 -15.36
CA LEU A 418 -6.23 -40.92 -14.66
C LEU A 418 -5.07 -41.18 -13.71
N HIS A 419 -5.14 -42.24 -12.91
CA HIS A 419 -4.05 -42.61 -12.00
C HIS A 419 -2.74 -42.89 -12.75
N GLN A 420 -2.81 -43.65 -13.84
CA GLN A 420 -1.65 -43.93 -14.69
C GLN A 420 -1.08 -42.67 -15.36
N ALA A 421 -1.92 -41.70 -15.74
CA ALA A 421 -1.47 -40.44 -16.34
C ALA A 421 -0.54 -39.65 -15.39
N PHE A 422 -0.70 -39.78 -14.07
CA PHE A 422 0.21 -39.16 -13.10
C PHE A 422 1.63 -39.74 -13.11
N SER A 423 1.87 -40.89 -13.74
CA SER A 423 3.23 -41.39 -13.97
C SER A 423 4.06 -40.44 -14.83
N THR A 424 3.42 -39.62 -15.67
CA THR A 424 4.10 -38.65 -16.54
C THR A 424 4.64 -37.45 -15.77
N VAL A 425 4.12 -37.18 -14.58
CA VAL A 425 4.56 -36.05 -13.74
C VAL A 425 5.89 -36.39 -13.07
N LYS A 426 6.94 -35.65 -13.44
CA LYS A 426 8.31 -35.81 -12.93
C LYS A 426 8.43 -35.74 -11.41
N TYR A 427 7.59 -34.92 -10.77
CA TYR A 427 7.69 -34.60 -9.35
C TYR A 427 7.00 -35.62 -8.44
N VAL A 428 6.19 -36.53 -8.98
CA VAL A 428 5.49 -37.55 -8.17
C VAL A 428 6.48 -38.62 -7.69
N VAL A 429 6.50 -38.85 -6.38
CA VAL A 429 7.31 -39.90 -5.75
C VAL A 429 6.79 -41.26 -6.18
N ARG A 430 7.71 -42.11 -6.63
CA ARG A 430 7.44 -43.49 -7.00
C ARG A 430 7.98 -44.42 -5.93
N GLU A 431 7.31 -45.53 -5.70
CA GLU A 431 7.78 -46.58 -4.78
C GLU A 431 8.96 -47.36 -5.41
N GLY A 432 9.61 -48.24 -4.63
CA GLY A 432 10.85 -48.93 -5.00
C GLY A 432 10.81 -49.72 -6.32
N ASN A 433 9.62 -50.06 -6.82
CA ASN A 433 9.41 -50.74 -8.11
C ASN A 433 9.18 -49.77 -9.28
N HIS A 434 9.35 -48.46 -9.09
CA HIS A 434 8.93 -47.39 -10.01
C HIS A 434 7.42 -47.25 -10.23
N ASP A 435 6.61 -47.98 -9.46
CA ASP A 435 5.17 -47.88 -9.48
C ASP A 435 4.67 -46.64 -8.71
N LEU A 436 3.49 -46.16 -9.11
CA LEU A 436 2.76 -45.12 -8.38
C LEU A 436 2.19 -45.69 -7.08
N PRO A 437 2.03 -44.86 -6.03
CA PRO A 437 1.31 -45.27 -4.82
C PRO A 437 -0.10 -45.77 -5.16
N LYS A 438 -0.47 -46.96 -4.69
CA LYS A 438 -1.76 -47.57 -5.06
C LYS A 438 -2.94 -46.69 -4.63
N MET A 439 -3.85 -46.42 -5.57
CA MET A 439 -5.15 -45.80 -5.27
C MET A 439 -6.14 -46.80 -4.61
N TRP A 440 -7.18 -46.28 -3.95
CA TRP A 440 -8.20 -47.06 -3.25
C TRP A 440 -8.83 -48.17 -4.10
N LEU A 441 -9.02 -47.94 -5.40
CA LEU A 441 -9.61 -48.93 -6.30
C LEU A 441 -8.70 -50.14 -6.52
N HIS A 442 -7.38 -49.98 -6.44
CA HIS A 442 -6.47 -51.14 -6.51
C HIS A 442 -6.67 -52.03 -5.29
N TYR A 443 -6.72 -51.44 -4.08
CA TYR A 443 -6.99 -52.18 -2.85
C TYR A 443 -8.37 -52.84 -2.87
N PHE A 444 -9.38 -52.12 -3.37
CA PHE A 444 -10.73 -52.64 -3.54
C PHE A 444 -10.76 -53.85 -4.49
N GLN A 445 -10.14 -53.74 -5.67
CA GLN A 445 -10.07 -54.84 -6.62
C GLN A 445 -9.25 -56.03 -6.11
N ASP A 446 -8.12 -55.78 -5.44
CA ASP A 446 -7.28 -56.83 -4.85
C ASP A 446 -8.04 -57.58 -3.74
N TRP A 447 -8.81 -56.86 -2.92
CA TRP A 447 -9.69 -57.46 -1.90
C TRP A 447 -10.78 -58.32 -2.53
N LEU A 448 -11.48 -57.84 -3.56
CA LEU A 448 -12.51 -58.61 -4.27
C LEU A 448 -11.93 -59.87 -4.94
N ARG A 449 -10.73 -59.79 -5.54
CA ARG A 449 -10.02 -60.97 -6.08
C ARG A 449 -9.67 -61.97 -4.98
N GLY A 450 -9.27 -61.48 -3.80
CA GLY A 450 -9.05 -62.31 -2.62
C GLY A 450 -10.31 -63.05 -2.18
N LEU A 451 -11.44 -62.35 -2.10
CA LEU A 451 -12.76 -62.93 -1.79
C LEU A 451 -13.21 -63.96 -2.83
N GLN A 452 -13.00 -63.69 -4.12
CA GLN A 452 -13.31 -64.66 -5.17
C GLN A 452 -12.48 -65.94 -4.99
N ALA A 453 -11.18 -65.82 -4.72
CA ALA A 453 -10.30 -66.98 -4.57
C ALA A 453 -10.67 -67.82 -3.33
N THR A 454 -11.09 -67.20 -2.23
CA THR A 454 -11.57 -67.93 -1.03
C THR A 454 -12.91 -68.61 -1.30
N PHE A 455 -13.82 -67.94 -2.01
CA PHE A 455 -15.09 -68.51 -2.45
C PHE A 455 -14.90 -69.73 -3.35
N ASP A 456 -14.08 -69.61 -4.40
CA ASP A 456 -13.84 -70.70 -5.37
C ASP A 456 -13.25 -71.94 -4.66
N ARG A 457 -12.33 -71.71 -3.72
CA ARG A 457 -11.74 -72.79 -2.89
C ARG A 457 -12.77 -73.46 -1.99
N ASP A 458 -13.67 -72.70 -1.40
CA ASP A 458 -14.72 -73.24 -0.51
C ASP A 458 -15.85 -73.92 -1.29
N TRP A 459 -16.16 -73.42 -2.48
CA TRP A 459 -17.11 -74.02 -3.40
C TRP A 459 -16.59 -75.36 -3.93
N GLN A 460 -15.32 -75.43 -4.36
CA GLN A 460 -14.69 -76.68 -4.80
C GLN A 460 -14.59 -77.71 -3.67
N ALA A 461 -14.39 -77.27 -2.43
CA ALA A 461 -14.35 -78.14 -1.26
C ALA A 461 -15.74 -78.54 -0.74
N GLY A 462 -16.83 -78.08 -1.36
CA GLY A 462 -18.21 -78.36 -0.93
C GLY A 462 -18.59 -77.73 0.41
N ARG A 463 -17.83 -76.73 0.88
CA ARG A 463 -18.09 -76.02 2.15
C ARG A 463 -19.21 -74.97 2.02
N ILE A 464 -19.41 -74.46 0.80
CA ILE A 464 -20.49 -73.55 0.44
C ILE A 464 -21.29 -74.20 -0.70
N THR A 465 -22.60 -74.32 -0.50
CA THR A 465 -23.57 -74.80 -1.50
C THR A 465 -24.71 -73.78 -1.63
N HIS A 466 -25.59 -73.96 -2.62
CA HIS A 466 -26.75 -73.08 -2.80
C HIS A 466 -27.65 -73.01 -1.54
N ASP A 467 -27.77 -74.14 -0.82
CA ASP A 467 -28.68 -74.26 0.33
C ASP A 467 -27.98 -74.00 1.68
N SER A 468 -26.65 -74.08 1.74
CA SER A 468 -25.91 -73.94 3.01
C SER A 468 -24.51 -73.36 2.83
N TYR A 469 -24.22 -72.31 3.59
CA TYR A 469 -22.90 -71.67 3.67
C TYR A 469 -22.28 -71.76 5.08
N ARG A 470 -22.90 -72.50 6.02
CA ARG A 470 -22.47 -72.55 7.44
C ARG A 470 -21.05 -73.13 7.62
N ASN A 471 -20.67 -74.08 6.78
CA ASN A 471 -19.36 -74.74 6.82
C ASN A 471 -18.27 -73.99 6.03
N GLY A 472 -18.59 -72.86 5.39
CA GLY A 472 -17.65 -72.01 4.67
C GLY A 472 -16.70 -71.22 5.57
N SER A 473 -15.59 -70.73 5.03
CA SER A 473 -14.74 -69.75 5.70
C SER A 473 -15.46 -68.40 5.79
N GLU A 474 -15.09 -67.55 6.75
CA GLU A 474 -15.75 -66.25 6.96
C GLU A 474 -15.75 -65.39 5.69
N ASP A 475 -14.60 -65.27 5.02
CA ASP A 475 -14.44 -64.58 3.74
C ASP A 475 -15.21 -65.24 2.58
N GLY A 476 -15.30 -66.59 2.56
CA GLY A 476 -16.04 -67.31 1.53
C GLY A 476 -17.55 -67.10 1.68
N VAL A 477 -18.05 -67.05 2.92
CA VAL A 477 -19.45 -66.71 3.22
C VAL A 477 -19.74 -65.26 2.88
N LEU A 478 -18.81 -64.35 3.17
CA LEU A 478 -18.92 -62.96 2.74
C LEU A 478 -19.02 -62.86 1.22
N ALA A 479 -18.08 -63.47 0.49
CA ALA A 479 -18.09 -63.51 -0.97
C ALA A 479 -19.41 -64.08 -1.53
N TYR A 480 -19.93 -65.17 -0.94
CA TYR A 480 -21.24 -65.72 -1.31
C TYR A 480 -22.38 -64.69 -1.13
N LYS A 481 -22.41 -63.97 0.00
CA LYS A 481 -23.40 -62.92 0.26
C LYS A 481 -23.31 -61.75 -0.74
N LEU A 482 -22.11 -61.38 -1.17
CA LEU A 482 -21.91 -60.30 -2.15
C LEU A 482 -22.31 -60.76 -3.57
N LEU A 483 -22.06 -62.03 -3.93
CA LEU A 483 -22.38 -62.59 -5.26
C LEU A 483 -23.89 -62.76 -5.51
N ILE A 484 -24.67 -63.09 -4.48
CA ILE A 484 -26.13 -63.21 -4.62
C ILE A 484 -26.83 -61.85 -4.76
N GLN A 485 -26.13 -60.73 -4.54
CA GLN A 485 -26.72 -59.40 -4.56
C GLN A 485 -26.84 -58.86 -5.99
N THR A 486 -28.03 -58.41 -6.36
CA THR A 486 -28.33 -57.95 -7.74
C THR A 486 -28.13 -56.44 -7.94
N GLY A 487 -28.07 -55.67 -6.84
CA GLY A 487 -28.07 -54.21 -6.86
C GLY A 487 -29.43 -53.57 -7.19
N ASN A 488 -30.49 -54.35 -7.45
CA ASN A 488 -31.83 -53.83 -7.73
C ASN A 488 -32.66 -53.71 -6.44
N LYS A 489 -33.23 -52.52 -6.18
CA LYS A 489 -34.07 -52.27 -4.98
C LYS A 489 -35.32 -53.15 -4.91
N LYS A 490 -35.84 -53.60 -6.05
CA LYS A 490 -37.09 -54.39 -6.12
C LYS A 490 -36.85 -55.90 -5.92
N GLU A 491 -35.68 -56.39 -6.34
CA GLU A 491 -35.31 -57.80 -6.27
C GLU A 491 -33.85 -57.90 -5.81
N PRO A 492 -33.56 -57.72 -4.51
CA PRO A 492 -32.19 -57.53 -4.02
C PRO A 492 -31.29 -58.78 -4.15
N PHE A 493 -31.88 -59.96 -4.27
CA PHE A 493 -31.16 -61.24 -4.27
C PHE A 493 -31.52 -62.13 -5.46
N ASN A 494 -30.52 -62.76 -6.07
CA ASN A 494 -30.69 -63.77 -7.10
C ASN A 494 -29.71 -64.95 -6.88
N PHE A 495 -30.26 -66.06 -6.39
CA PHE A 495 -29.50 -67.29 -6.07
C PHE A 495 -29.01 -68.07 -7.30
N ASN A 496 -29.46 -67.69 -8.50
CA ASN A 496 -28.97 -68.27 -9.74
C ASN A 496 -27.72 -67.54 -10.26
N GLN A 497 -27.35 -66.40 -9.66
CA GLN A 497 -26.22 -65.54 -10.08
C GLN A 497 -24.91 -65.85 -9.32
N VAL A 498 -24.72 -67.08 -8.83
CA VAL A 498 -23.51 -67.49 -8.08
C VAL A 498 -22.27 -67.59 -8.99
N ARG A 499 -22.43 -67.37 -10.30
CA ARG A 499 -21.35 -67.31 -11.30
C ARG A 499 -21.53 -66.09 -12.20
N GLY A 500 -21.10 -64.91 -11.73
CA GLY A 500 -21.21 -63.68 -12.50
C GLY A 500 -20.47 -62.50 -11.87
N VAL A 501 -20.03 -61.59 -12.71
CA VAL A 501 -19.13 -60.45 -12.43
C VAL A 501 -19.62 -59.56 -11.28
N TRP A 502 -18.69 -59.21 -10.39
CA TRP A 502 -18.86 -58.28 -9.27
C TRP A 502 -19.41 -56.93 -9.73
N ALA A 503 -20.63 -56.59 -9.31
CA ALA A 503 -21.20 -55.27 -9.47
C ALA A 503 -21.87 -54.87 -8.15
N SER A 504 -21.07 -54.52 -7.14
CA SER A 504 -21.63 -54.12 -5.86
C SER A 504 -21.06 -52.80 -5.35
N ASN A 505 -21.98 -51.96 -4.87
CA ASN A 505 -21.72 -50.71 -4.16
C ASN A 505 -21.73 -51.02 -2.65
N ASP A 506 -20.87 -51.93 -2.20
CA ASP A 506 -20.95 -52.45 -0.83
C ASP A 506 -20.06 -51.67 0.16
N PRO A 507 -20.60 -51.30 1.34
CA PRO A 507 -19.85 -50.55 2.36
C PRO A 507 -18.57 -51.20 2.84
N LEU A 508 -18.52 -52.54 2.89
CA LEU A 508 -17.36 -53.27 3.40
C LEU A 508 -16.15 -53.20 2.47
N GLY A 509 -16.40 -53.22 1.16
CA GLY A 509 -15.31 -53.00 0.20
C GLY A 509 -14.84 -51.54 0.21
N PHE A 510 -15.74 -50.58 0.44
CA PHE A 510 -15.32 -49.19 0.65
C PHE A 510 -14.45 -49.03 1.92
N ALA A 511 -14.74 -49.74 3.01
CA ALA A 511 -13.89 -49.77 4.21
C ALA A 511 -12.51 -50.41 3.93
N ALA A 512 -12.46 -51.50 3.17
CA ALA A 512 -11.22 -52.17 2.77
C ALA A 512 -10.34 -51.29 1.84
N SER A 513 -10.95 -50.35 1.12
CA SER A 513 -10.25 -49.49 0.15
C SER A 513 -9.40 -48.37 0.77
N GLN A 514 -9.52 -48.14 2.09
CA GLN A 514 -8.87 -47.05 2.85
C GLN A 514 -9.10 -45.64 2.28
N ALA A 515 -10.05 -45.47 1.36
CA ALA A 515 -10.35 -44.17 0.78
C ALA A 515 -11.17 -43.32 1.74
N ASN A 516 -10.94 -42.01 1.67
CA ASN A 516 -11.78 -41.02 2.32
C ASN A 516 -12.92 -40.64 1.36
N PHE A 517 -14.04 -41.34 1.47
CA PHE A 517 -15.24 -41.10 0.67
C PHE A 517 -16.21 -40.15 1.38
N TYR A 518 -16.92 -39.33 0.61
CA TYR A 518 -18.07 -38.58 1.12
C TYR A 518 -19.24 -38.67 0.13
N PRO A 519 -20.49 -38.89 0.61
CA PRO A 519 -20.88 -39.18 2.01
C PRO A 519 -20.25 -40.50 2.51
N PRO A 520 -19.95 -40.62 3.82
CA PRO A 520 -19.38 -41.86 4.35
C PRO A 520 -20.36 -43.02 4.11
N PRO A 521 -19.89 -44.17 3.61
CA PRO A 521 -20.75 -45.31 3.37
C PRO A 521 -21.33 -45.82 4.70
N PRO A 522 -22.58 -46.34 4.71
CA PRO A 522 -23.21 -46.83 5.94
C PRO A 522 -22.39 -48.00 6.52
N GLU A 523 -22.07 -47.95 7.81
CA GLU A 523 -21.37 -49.05 8.47
C GLU A 523 -22.19 -50.35 8.37
N TRP A 524 -21.56 -51.41 7.90
CA TRP A 524 -22.15 -52.74 7.82
C TRP A 524 -21.13 -53.77 8.30
N ILE A 525 -21.48 -54.50 9.36
CA ILE A 525 -20.63 -55.53 9.95
C ILE A 525 -21.10 -56.88 9.41
N HIS A 526 -20.19 -57.60 8.77
CA HIS A 526 -20.45 -58.98 8.36
C HIS A 526 -20.32 -59.91 9.57
N ASP A 527 -21.40 -60.63 9.87
CA ASP A 527 -21.38 -61.77 10.78
C ASP A 527 -21.75 -63.04 10.01
N LYS A 528 -20.88 -64.05 10.11
CA LYS A 528 -21.05 -65.36 9.49
C LYS A 528 -22.29 -66.10 10.02
N TYR A 529 -22.65 -65.88 11.28
CA TYR A 529 -23.72 -66.62 11.97
C TYR A 529 -25.04 -65.86 12.07
N ASP A 530 -25.12 -64.62 11.58
CA ASP A 530 -26.35 -63.83 11.64
C ASP A 530 -27.41 -64.35 10.67
N THR A 531 -28.30 -65.19 11.18
CA THR A 531 -29.46 -65.76 10.47
C THR A 531 -30.78 -65.03 10.78
N THR A 532 -30.79 -64.06 11.72
CA THR A 532 -32.02 -63.48 12.29
C THR A 532 -32.10 -61.95 12.21
N GLY A 533 -31.05 -61.24 11.79
CA GLY A 533 -31.08 -59.78 11.65
C GLY A 533 -31.27 -59.03 12.96
N GLU A 534 -30.97 -59.66 14.10
CA GLU A 534 -31.15 -59.02 15.42
C GLU A 534 -30.07 -57.96 15.71
N ASN A 535 -28.94 -57.98 15.01
CA ASN A 535 -27.83 -57.04 15.21
C ASN A 535 -28.07 -55.62 14.63
N LEU A 536 -29.24 -55.36 14.00
CA LEU A 536 -29.65 -54.03 13.51
C LEU A 536 -30.71 -53.33 14.39
N ARG A 537 -31.14 -53.93 15.51
CA ARG A 537 -32.14 -53.32 16.41
C ARG A 537 -31.63 -52.13 17.24
N THR A 538 -30.33 -51.82 17.21
CA THR A 538 -29.72 -50.76 18.04
C THR A 538 -29.46 -49.42 17.32
N SER A 539 -29.81 -49.26 16.03
CA SER A 539 -29.81 -47.96 15.37
C SER A 539 -31.22 -47.55 14.94
N HIS A 540 -31.75 -46.53 15.59
CA HIS A 540 -33.09 -45.94 15.43
C HIS A 540 -33.63 -45.89 13.99
N CYS A 541 -34.78 -46.54 13.75
CA CYS A 541 -35.92 -46.00 13.00
C CYS A 541 -37.14 -46.91 13.19
N ARG A 542 -38.27 -46.33 13.63
CA ARG A 542 -39.52 -47.02 13.97
C ARG A 542 -40.47 -46.92 12.77
N ALA A 543 -40.87 -48.03 12.16
CA ALA A 543 -42.05 -48.12 11.29
C ALA A 543 -42.67 -49.54 11.36
N PRO A 544 -44.00 -49.69 11.22
CA PRO A 544 -44.73 -50.84 11.73
C PRO A 544 -44.82 -52.02 10.74
N LEU A 545 -44.77 -53.21 11.33
CA LEU A 545 -44.88 -54.52 10.71
C LEU A 545 -46.29 -54.81 10.18
N ALA A 546 -46.38 -55.31 8.94
CA ALA A 546 -47.37 -56.31 8.56
C ALA A 546 -46.85 -57.13 7.36
N HIS A 547 -46.93 -58.47 7.50
CA HIS A 547 -46.64 -59.53 6.51
C HIS A 547 -45.23 -60.12 6.50
N ALA A 548 -44.84 -60.79 7.59
CA ALA A 548 -43.77 -61.77 7.59
C ALA A 548 -44.34 -63.16 7.90
N LEU A 549 -44.64 -63.92 6.86
CA LEU A 549 -44.87 -65.37 6.94
C LEU A 549 -44.22 -66.01 5.70
N MET A 550 -43.30 -66.94 5.98
CA MET A 550 -42.55 -67.80 5.04
C MET A 550 -41.44 -67.16 4.20
N LEU A 551 -40.24 -67.04 4.79
CA LEU A 551 -38.93 -67.32 4.15
C LEU A 551 -37.83 -67.24 5.24
N PRO A 552 -37.47 -68.35 5.91
CA PRO A 552 -36.51 -68.31 7.02
C PRO A 552 -35.15 -68.84 6.56
N MET A 553 -34.30 -68.03 5.90
CA MET A 553 -32.86 -68.34 5.93
C MET A 553 -31.86 -67.26 5.45
N ILE A 554 -32.23 -66.00 5.21
CA ILE A 554 -31.29 -65.08 4.54
C ILE A 554 -31.29 -63.69 5.16
N SER A 555 -30.08 -63.24 5.48
CA SER A 555 -29.73 -62.02 6.22
C SER A 555 -30.26 -60.74 5.58
N SER A 556 -30.36 -59.68 6.40
CA SER A 556 -30.73 -58.32 6.00
C SER A 556 -30.00 -57.84 4.74
N PRO A 557 -30.66 -57.11 3.82
CA PRO A 557 -30.00 -56.50 2.67
C PRO A 557 -28.91 -55.51 3.13
N VAL A 558 -27.80 -55.47 2.39
CA VAL A 558 -26.76 -54.46 2.57
C VAL A 558 -27.41 -53.08 2.45
N PRO A 559 -27.17 -52.15 3.40
CA PRO A 559 -27.80 -50.85 3.38
C PRO A 559 -27.41 -50.08 2.11
N ALA A 560 -28.39 -49.47 1.46
CA ALA A 560 -28.15 -48.70 0.26
C ALA A 560 -27.25 -47.49 0.56
N ALA A 561 -26.08 -47.43 -0.09
CA ALA A 561 -25.19 -46.28 -0.02
C ALA A 561 -25.67 -45.14 -0.95
N GLN A 562 -25.42 -43.90 -0.54
CA GLN A 562 -25.57 -42.73 -1.40
C GLN A 562 -24.48 -42.72 -2.48
N PRO A 563 -24.71 -42.09 -3.65
CA PRO A 563 -23.69 -41.98 -4.68
C PRO A 563 -22.47 -41.20 -4.17
N LEU A 564 -21.28 -41.59 -4.63
CA LEU A 564 -20.02 -40.93 -4.24
C LEU A 564 -19.98 -39.49 -4.79
N GLU A 565 -19.88 -38.52 -3.88
CA GLU A 565 -19.73 -37.10 -4.21
C GLU A 565 -18.26 -36.64 -4.14
N PHE A 566 -17.46 -37.34 -3.36
CA PHE A 566 -16.05 -37.03 -3.15
C PHE A 566 -15.28 -38.32 -2.92
N ALA A 567 -14.17 -38.48 -3.62
CA ALA A 567 -13.16 -39.46 -3.31
C ALA A 567 -11.78 -38.84 -3.52
N GLN A 568 -10.83 -39.14 -2.65
CA GLN A 568 -9.45 -38.67 -2.77
C GLN A 568 -8.47 -39.84 -2.80
N PHE A 569 -7.39 -39.68 -3.55
CA PHE A 569 -6.25 -40.60 -3.50
C PHE A 569 -4.93 -39.82 -3.34
N PRO A 570 -4.04 -40.28 -2.44
CA PRO A 570 -2.85 -39.54 -2.04
C PRO A 570 -1.68 -39.74 -3.01
N PHE A 571 -0.90 -38.67 -3.16
CA PHE A 571 0.41 -38.66 -3.80
C PHE A 571 1.38 -37.84 -2.97
N TYR A 572 2.67 -38.11 -3.15
CA TYR A 572 3.74 -37.27 -2.63
C TYR A 572 4.46 -36.63 -3.80
N LEU A 573 4.71 -35.33 -3.68
CA LEU A 573 5.57 -34.57 -4.58
C LEU A 573 6.95 -34.46 -3.95
N SER A 574 8.01 -34.58 -4.74
CA SER A 574 9.39 -34.43 -4.30
C SER A 574 10.20 -33.57 -5.27
N GLY A 575 11.29 -32.98 -4.77
CA GLY A 575 12.20 -32.16 -5.56
C GLY A 575 11.70 -30.74 -5.87
N LEU A 576 10.60 -30.31 -5.25
CA LEU A 576 10.07 -28.95 -5.40
C LEU A 576 10.85 -27.97 -4.52
N ARG A 577 11.81 -27.24 -5.10
CA ARG A 577 12.69 -26.32 -4.37
C ARG A 577 12.59 -24.88 -4.85
N ARG A 578 12.30 -24.64 -6.12
CA ARG A 578 12.13 -23.30 -6.69
C ARG A 578 10.68 -23.08 -7.06
N THR A 579 10.23 -21.83 -7.02
CA THR A 579 8.88 -21.43 -7.44
C THR A 579 8.54 -21.93 -8.85
N ALA A 580 9.51 -21.94 -9.77
CA ALA A 580 9.32 -22.48 -11.12
C ALA A 580 8.96 -23.98 -11.11
N ASP A 581 9.59 -24.77 -10.24
CA ASP A 581 9.31 -26.21 -10.10
C ASP A 581 7.87 -26.40 -9.55
N PHE A 582 7.42 -25.54 -8.61
CA PHE A 582 6.04 -25.56 -8.12
C PHE A 582 5.01 -25.21 -9.21
N VAL A 583 5.27 -24.16 -9.99
CA VAL A 583 4.39 -23.72 -11.07
C VAL A 583 4.27 -24.81 -12.14
N GLU A 584 5.38 -25.40 -12.58
CA GLU A 584 5.40 -26.51 -13.54
C GLU A 584 4.63 -27.75 -13.02
N ALA A 585 4.81 -28.10 -11.75
CA ALA A 585 4.07 -29.20 -11.13
C ALA A 585 2.56 -28.92 -11.07
N ILE A 586 2.16 -27.69 -10.75
CA ILE A 586 0.74 -27.31 -10.68
C ILE A 586 0.12 -27.32 -12.09
N GLU A 587 0.79 -26.75 -13.07
CA GLU A 587 0.32 -26.71 -14.46
C GLU A 587 0.17 -28.10 -15.06
N SER A 588 1.17 -28.97 -14.89
CA SER A 588 1.11 -30.36 -15.38
C SER A 588 -0.01 -31.16 -14.72
N VAL A 589 -0.15 -31.10 -13.39
CA VAL A 589 -1.23 -31.80 -12.67
C VAL A 589 -2.61 -31.27 -13.08
N ARG A 590 -2.77 -29.95 -13.23
CA ARG A 590 -4.03 -29.36 -13.70
C ARG A 590 -4.35 -29.73 -15.14
N ALA A 591 -3.35 -29.82 -16.02
CA ALA A 591 -3.53 -30.26 -17.40
C ALA A 591 -4.10 -31.69 -17.46
N ILE A 592 -3.53 -32.61 -16.66
CA ILE A 592 -4.02 -34.00 -16.57
C ILE A 592 -5.47 -34.05 -16.06
N CYS A 593 -5.81 -33.29 -15.00
CA CYS A 593 -7.18 -33.23 -14.48
C CYS A 593 -8.17 -32.67 -15.52
N ARG A 594 -7.78 -31.66 -16.30
CA ARG A 594 -8.62 -31.10 -17.37
C ARG A 594 -8.81 -32.08 -18.51
N GLU A 595 -7.74 -32.75 -18.95
CA GLU A 595 -7.77 -33.76 -20.01
C GLU A 595 -8.68 -34.94 -19.64
N ALA A 596 -8.63 -35.39 -18.37
CA ALA A 596 -9.52 -36.44 -17.88
C ALA A 596 -11.00 -36.01 -17.80
N ALA A 597 -11.26 -34.74 -17.47
CA ALA A 597 -12.61 -34.20 -17.49
C ALA A 597 -13.17 -34.12 -18.92
N GLU A 598 -12.37 -33.66 -19.89
CA GLU A 598 -12.80 -33.51 -21.29
C GLU A 598 -12.95 -34.85 -22.02
N ARG A 599 -12.02 -35.79 -21.84
CA ARG A 599 -12.04 -37.06 -22.58
C ARG A 599 -12.90 -38.15 -21.94
N HIS A 600 -12.92 -38.19 -20.60
CA HIS A 600 -13.52 -39.31 -19.88
C HIS A 600 -14.69 -38.88 -18.98
N GLY A 601 -15.02 -37.59 -18.92
CA GLY A 601 -16.08 -37.06 -18.05
C GLY A 601 -15.75 -37.15 -16.56
N VAL A 602 -14.49 -37.42 -16.18
CA VAL A 602 -14.07 -37.56 -14.79
C VAL A 602 -13.71 -36.18 -14.23
N LEU A 603 -14.64 -35.60 -13.48
CA LEU A 603 -14.42 -34.31 -12.84
C LEU A 603 -13.45 -34.46 -11.66
N SER A 604 -12.24 -33.93 -11.80
CA SER A 604 -11.20 -34.01 -10.77
C SER A 604 -10.47 -32.68 -10.57
N TYR A 605 -9.90 -32.49 -9.37
CA TYR A 605 -9.05 -31.34 -9.06
C TYR A 605 -7.96 -31.72 -8.03
N PRO A 606 -6.78 -31.08 -8.11
CA PRO A 606 -5.74 -31.27 -7.12
C PRO A 606 -6.00 -30.47 -5.84
N SER A 607 -5.57 -31.03 -4.72
CA SER A 607 -5.59 -30.43 -3.39
C SER A 607 -4.23 -30.63 -2.71
N GLY A 608 -3.82 -29.67 -1.89
CA GLY A 608 -2.56 -29.70 -1.16
C GLY A 608 -1.94 -28.30 -1.03
N TYR A 609 -0.98 -28.16 -0.11
CA TYR A 609 -0.32 -26.87 0.14
C TYR A 609 0.32 -26.23 -1.11
N PRO A 610 0.99 -26.98 -2.02
CA PRO A 610 1.53 -26.41 -3.25
C PRO A 610 0.45 -25.69 -4.09
N PHE A 611 -0.71 -26.33 -4.27
CA PHE A 611 -1.82 -25.83 -5.08
C PHE A 611 -2.60 -24.68 -4.41
N LEU A 612 -2.49 -24.52 -3.09
CA LEU A 612 -3.12 -23.42 -2.37
C LEU A 612 -2.26 -22.15 -2.37
N PHE A 613 -0.95 -22.29 -2.11
CA PHE A 613 -0.07 -21.14 -1.94
C PHE A 613 0.66 -20.70 -3.21
N TRP A 614 1.04 -21.61 -4.11
CA TRP A 614 1.82 -21.28 -5.31
C TRP A 614 0.97 -21.00 -6.55
N GLU A 615 -0.33 -21.27 -6.50
CA GLU A 615 -1.27 -20.97 -7.59
C GLU A 615 -1.22 -19.52 -8.06
N GLN A 616 -1.03 -18.59 -7.11
CA GLN A 616 -0.98 -17.16 -7.38
C GLN A 616 0.14 -16.76 -8.36
N TYR A 617 1.21 -17.54 -8.46
CA TYR A 617 2.37 -17.21 -9.30
C TYR A 617 2.13 -17.49 -10.79
N ILE A 618 1.18 -18.35 -11.15
CA ILE A 618 0.88 -18.72 -12.55
C ILE A 618 0.49 -17.47 -13.36
N GLY A 619 -0.40 -16.63 -12.81
CA GLY A 619 -0.88 -15.41 -13.48
C GLY A 619 -0.18 -14.12 -13.04
N LEU A 620 0.71 -14.16 -12.03
CA LEU A 620 1.16 -12.95 -11.32
C LEU A 620 1.80 -11.92 -12.26
N ARG A 621 2.72 -12.35 -13.13
CA ARG A 621 3.42 -11.46 -14.07
C ARG A 621 2.47 -10.83 -15.08
N HIS A 622 1.49 -11.58 -15.57
CA HIS A 622 0.49 -11.07 -16.51
C HIS A 622 -0.41 -10.01 -15.86
N TRP A 623 -0.96 -10.31 -14.68
CA TRP A 623 -1.78 -9.35 -13.93
C TRP A 623 -1.01 -8.09 -13.54
N PHE A 624 0.26 -8.24 -13.16
CA PHE A 624 1.16 -7.12 -12.86
C PHE A 624 1.35 -6.18 -14.05
N LEU A 625 1.75 -6.72 -15.21
CA LEU A 625 1.97 -5.91 -16.41
C LEU A 625 0.68 -5.24 -16.89
N LEU A 626 -0.46 -5.95 -16.82
CA LEU A 626 -1.77 -5.40 -17.14
C LEU A 626 -2.13 -4.24 -16.19
N ALA A 627 -1.94 -4.42 -14.88
CA ALA A 627 -2.26 -3.40 -13.89
C ALA A 627 -1.41 -2.13 -14.05
N ILE A 628 -0.08 -2.26 -14.26
CA ILE A 628 0.80 -1.12 -14.53
C ILE A 628 0.42 -0.42 -15.83
N SER A 629 0.15 -1.18 -16.90
CA SER A 629 -0.21 -0.59 -18.20
C SER A 629 -1.50 0.22 -18.11
N ILE A 630 -2.53 -0.29 -17.42
CA ILE A 630 -3.79 0.43 -17.23
C ILE A 630 -3.56 1.64 -16.32
N LEU A 631 -2.78 1.50 -15.25
CA LEU A 631 -2.48 2.60 -14.34
C LEU A 631 -1.77 3.75 -15.06
N LEU A 632 -0.72 3.48 -15.85
CA LEU A 632 -0.02 4.50 -16.62
C LEU A 632 -0.96 5.20 -17.62
N ALA A 633 -1.89 4.47 -18.25
CA ALA A 633 -2.90 5.05 -19.14
C ALA A 633 -3.91 5.94 -18.38
N CYS A 634 -4.36 5.52 -17.19
CA CYS A 634 -5.22 6.33 -16.33
C CYS A 634 -4.50 7.59 -15.85
N THR A 635 -3.25 7.48 -15.40
CA THR A 635 -2.42 8.62 -15.00
C THR A 635 -2.19 9.57 -16.16
N PHE A 636 -1.95 9.06 -17.38
CA PHE A 636 -1.87 9.88 -18.59
C PHE A 636 -3.15 10.68 -18.82
N LEU A 637 -4.31 10.02 -18.75
CA LEU A 637 -5.61 10.67 -18.97
C LEU A 637 -5.89 11.76 -17.93
N VAL A 638 -5.64 11.46 -16.65
CA VAL A 638 -5.85 12.41 -15.54
C VAL A 638 -4.89 13.59 -15.66
N CYS A 639 -3.61 13.35 -15.92
CA CYS A 639 -2.63 14.42 -16.11
C CYS A 639 -2.93 15.27 -17.35
N ALA A 640 -3.29 14.65 -18.48
CA ALA A 640 -3.61 15.37 -19.71
C ALA A 640 -4.85 16.27 -19.56
N LEU A 641 -5.88 15.77 -18.85
CA LEU A 641 -7.11 16.52 -18.60
C LEU A 641 -6.90 17.66 -17.60
N LEU A 642 -6.16 17.43 -16.51
CA LEU A 642 -5.94 18.45 -15.48
C LEU A 642 -4.88 19.49 -15.85
N LEU A 643 -3.82 19.10 -16.58
CA LEU A 643 -2.80 20.03 -17.06
C LEU A 643 -3.16 20.69 -18.40
N LEU A 644 -4.24 20.24 -19.05
CA LEU A 644 -4.67 20.67 -20.39
C LEU A 644 -3.57 20.59 -21.47
N ASN A 645 -2.54 19.78 -21.23
CA ASN A 645 -1.37 19.67 -22.08
C ASN A 645 -0.94 18.19 -22.22
N PRO A 646 -1.38 17.49 -23.29
CA PRO A 646 -1.11 16.05 -23.45
C PRO A 646 0.37 15.75 -23.68
N TRP A 647 1.14 16.72 -24.20
CA TRP A 647 2.59 16.56 -24.40
C TRP A 647 3.34 16.47 -23.07
N THR A 648 3.01 17.36 -22.14
CA THR A 648 3.60 17.34 -20.78
C THR A 648 3.18 16.10 -20.01
N ALA A 649 1.90 15.70 -20.12
CA ALA A 649 1.43 14.43 -19.55
C ALA A 649 2.20 13.22 -20.12
N GLY A 650 2.50 13.22 -21.42
CA GLY A 650 3.33 12.18 -22.05
C GLY A 650 4.76 12.12 -21.49
N ILE A 651 5.40 13.27 -21.26
CA ILE A 651 6.74 13.33 -20.64
C ILE A 651 6.69 12.77 -19.21
N ILE A 652 5.72 13.20 -18.40
CA ILE A 652 5.54 12.72 -17.02
C ILE A 652 5.36 11.20 -17.02
N VAL A 653 4.43 10.66 -17.81
CA VAL A 653 4.15 9.22 -17.84
C VAL A 653 5.34 8.42 -18.37
N SER A 654 6.11 8.94 -19.33
CA SER A 654 7.35 8.29 -19.77
C SER A 654 8.37 8.18 -18.64
N ILE A 655 8.50 9.21 -17.79
CA ILE A 655 9.40 9.19 -16.63
C ILE A 655 8.86 8.23 -15.56
N LEU A 656 7.55 8.22 -15.31
CA LEU A 656 6.93 7.27 -14.37
C LEU A 656 7.13 5.81 -14.81
N ALA A 657 7.00 5.53 -16.10
CA ALA A 657 7.28 4.21 -16.66
C ALA A 657 8.76 3.84 -16.50
N MET A 658 9.66 4.78 -16.78
CA MET A 658 11.10 4.58 -16.57
C MET A 658 11.41 4.31 -15.09
N MET A 659 10.83 5.07 -14.17
CA MET A 659 10.99 4.90 -12.73
C MET A 659 10.46 3.53 -12.24
N ALA A 660 9.34 3.05 -12.79
CA ALA A 660 8.81 1.72 -12.47
C ALA A 660 9.77 0.60 -12.95
N VAL A 661 10.36 0.75 -14.14
CA VAL A 661 11.38 -0.18 -14.67
C VAL A 661 12.67 -0.11 -13.85
N GLU A 662 13.11 1.08 -13.43
CA GLU A 662 14.27 1.27 -12.57
C GLU A 662 14.08 0.60 -11.22
N LEU A 663 12.93 0.82 -10.57
CA LEU A 663 12.61 0.19 -9.29
C LEU A 663 12.55 -1.35 -9.43
N PHE A 664 11.89 -1.86 -10.47
CA PHE A 664 11.82 -3.30 -10.74
C PHE A 664 13.19 -3.91 -11.05
N GLY A 665 14.05 -3.17 -11.75
CA GLY A 665 15.42 -3.56 -12.08
C GLY A 665 16.33 -3.63 -10.87
N ILE A 666 16.38 -2.57 -10.06
CA ILE A 666 17.18 -2.52 -8.82
C ILE A 666 16.71 -3.60 -7.84
N MET A 667 15.40 -3.84 -7.75
CA MET A 667 14.84 -4.94 -6.97
C MET A 667 15.42 -6.30 -7.39
N GLY A 668 15.56 -6.54 -8.70
CA GLY A 668 16.22 -7.73 -9.24
C GLY A 668 17.71 -7.82 -8.91
N LEU A 669 18.44 -6.70 -9.00
CA LEU A 669 19.87 -6.64 -8.64
C LEU A 669 20.12 -6.89 -7.15
N MET A 670 19.17 -6.51 -6.29
CA MET A 670 19.21 -6.79 -4.85
C MET A 670 18.79 -8.21 -4.47
N GLY A 671 18.38 -9.03 -5.45
CA GLY A 671 17.89 -10.39 -5.22
C GLY A 671 16.54 -10.43 -4.49
N ILE A 672 15.76 -9.35 -4.55
CA ILE A 672 14.41 -9.32 -4.00
C ILE A 672 13.49 -10.07 -4.98
N LYS A 673 12.83 -11.10 -4.46
CA LYS A 673 11.97 -11.98 -5.25
C LYS A 673 10.64 -11.31 -5.56
N LEU A 674 10.10 -11.54 -6.76
CA LEU A 674 8.78 -11.07 -7.13
C LEU A 674 7.70 -11.90 -6.44
N SER A 675 7.06 -11.27 -5.46
CA SER A 675 5.80 -11.73 -4.88
C SER A 675 4.76 -10.65 -5.07
N ALA A 676 3.54 -10.90 -4.63
CA ALA A 676 2.48 -9.93 -4.81
C ALA A 676 2.66 -8.64 -3.98
N ILE A 677 3.50 -8.65 -2.94
CA ILE A 677 3.80 -7.46 -2.15
C ILE A 677 4.62 -6.44 -2.95
N PRO A 678 5.79 -6.79 -3.52
CA PRO A 678 6.48 -5.92 -4.46
C PRO A 678 5.61 -5.47 -5.63
N VAL A 679 4.71 -6.31 -6.12
CA VAL A 679 3.73 -5.91 -7.16
C VAL A 679 2.88 -4.74 -6.70
N VAL A 680 2.30 -4.80 -5.49
CA VAL A 680 1.52 -3.68 -4.94
C VAL A 680 2.39 -2.44 -4.75
N ILE A 681 3.62 -2.59 -4.27
CA ILE A 681 4.54 -1.46 -4.07
C ILE A 681 4.94 -0.83 -5.41
N LEU A 682 5.15 -1.62 -6.46
CA LEU A 682 5.45 -1.14 -7.83
C LEU A 682 4.24 -0.44 -8.47
N ILE A 683 3.02 -0.87 -8.16
CA ILE A 683 1.81 -0.16 -8.59
C ILE A 683 1.69 1.16 -7.82
N ALA A 684 1.87 1.13 -6.49
CA ALA A 684 1.87 2.32 -5.64
C ALA A 684 2.99 3.30 -6.01
N SER A 685 4.14 2.82 -6.49
CA SER A 685 5.26 3.68 -6.91
C SER A 685 4.90 4.58 -8.06
N VAL A 686 4.01 4.16 -8.98
CA VAL A 686 3.55 5.03 -10.05
C VAL A 686 2.75 6.20 -9.48
N GLY A 687 1.90 5.96 -8.47
CA GLY A 687 1.16 7.01 -7.77
C GLY A 687 2.10 7.96 -7.02
N ILE A 688 2.97 7.43 -6.16
CA ILE A 688 3.95 8.21 -5.39
C ILE A 688 4.91 8.97 -6.33
N GLY A 689 5.24 8.41 -7.50
CA GLY A 689 6.06 9.10 -8.50
C GLY A 689 5.42 10.34 -9.12
N VAL A 690 4.08 10.40 -9.19
CA VAL A 690 3.35 11.56 -9.72
C VAL A 690 3.64 12.79 -8.86
N GLU A 691 3.77 12.61 -7.55
CA GLU A 691 4.16 13.63 -6.57
C GLU A 691 5.45 14.36 -7.00
N PHE A 692 6.53 13.60 -7.19
CA PHE A 692 7.83 14.18 -7.55
C PHE A 692 7.87 14.85 -8.92
N THR A 693 6.97 14.48 -9.84
CA THR A 693 7.02 14.92 -11.24
C THR A 693 6.03 16.03 -11.57
N VAL A 694 4.82 16.00 -11.01
CA VAL A 694 3.76 16.95 -11.34
C VAL A 694 4.07 18.36 -10.85
N HIS A 695 4.62 18.53 -9.65
CA HIS A 695 4.91 19.86 -9.10
C HIS A 695 5.88 20.64 -9.99
N VAL A 696 6.97 19.99 -10.40
CA VAL A 696 7.98 20.57 -11.29
C VAL A 696 7.39 20.83 -12.68
N ALA A 697 6.58 19.92 -13.21
CA ALA A 697 5.95 20.08 -14.53
C ALA A 697 4.94 21.23 -14.55
N LEU A 698 4.10 21.37 -13.51
CA LEU A 698 3.15 22.49 -13.39
C LEU A 698 3.89 23.82 -13.20
N GLY A 699 4.96 23.83 -12.41
CA GLY A 699 5.86 24.99 -12.29
C GLY A 699 6.47 25.40 -13.64
N PHE A 700 6.85 24.44 -14.48
CA PHE A 700 7.37 24.72 -15.82
C PHE A 700 6.28 25.28 -16.75
N LEU A 701 5.08 24.69 -16.73
CA LEU A 701 3.96 25.14 -17.55
C LEU A 701 3.56 26.58 -17.25
N THR A 702 3.57 26.97 -15.97
CA THR A 702 3.17 28.31 -15.50
C THR A 702 4.30 29.35 -15.54
N ALA A 703 5.56 28.93 -15.73
CA ALA A 703 6.70 29.84 -15.83
C ALA A 703 6.78 30.50 -17.22
N VAL A 704 7.24 31.76 -17.23
CA VAL A 704 7.42 32.58 -18.44
C VAL A 704 8.89 32.58 -18.86
N GLY A 705 9.14 32.61 -20.18
CA GLY A 705 10.48 32.77 -20.76
C GLY A 705 10.91 31.61 -21.67
N SER A 706 12.22 31.51 -21.91
CA SER A 706 12.79 30.40 -22.68
C SER A 706 12.70 29.08 -21.91
N ARG A 707 12.79 27.92 -22.61
CA ARG A 707 12.73 26.60 -21.96
C ARG A 707 13.69 26.46 -20.78
N ASN A 708 14.93 26.98 -20.89
CA ASN A 708 15.91 26.94 -19.80
C ASN A 708 15.47 27.80 -18.61
N VAL A 709 15.00 29.02 -18.87
CA VAL A 709 14.56 29.94 -17.81
C VAL A 709 13.32 29.40 -17.11
N ARG A 710 12.38 28.81 -17.87
CA ARG A 710 11.19 28.16 -17.32
C ARG A 710 11.54 26.96 -16.45
N SER A 711 12.46 26.10 -16.89
CA SER A 711 12.96 24.98 -16.08
C SER A 711 13.67 25.48 -14.80
N ALA A 712 14.45 26.56 -14.88
CA ALA A 712 15.12 27.14 -13.71
C ALA A 712 14.11 27.69 -12.71
N ALA A 713 13.13 28.46 -13.18
CA ALA A 713 12.09 29.05 -12.34
C ALA A 713 11.19 27.97 -11.70
N ALA A 714 10.83 26.94 -12.45
CA ALA A 714 10.09 25.79 -11.92
C ALA A 714 10.86 25.12 -10.78
N LEU A 715 12.16 24.90 -10.97
CA LEU A 715 13.02 24.27 -9.98
C LEU A 715 13.19 25.14 -8.73
N GLU A 716 13.38 26.45 -8.86
CA GLU A 716 13.50 27.40 -7.74
C GLU A 716 12.31 27.31 -6.78
N HIS A 717 11.08 27.30 -7.30
CA HIS A 717 9.86 27.31 -6.49
C HIS A 717 9.43 25.93 -5.96
N THR A 718 9.82 24.85 -6.62
CA THR A 718 9.34 23.49 -6.29
C THR A 718 10.37 22.63 -5.60
N PHE A 719 11.66 23.01 -5.58
CA PHE A 719 12.73 22.21 -4.99
C PHE A 719 12.56 21.98 -3.49
N ALA A 720 12.29 23.04 -2.71
CA ALA A 720 12.17 22.91 -1.26
C ALA A 720 10.96 22.04 -0.83
N PRO A 721 9.73 22.28 -1.32
CA PRO A 721 8.58 21.41 -1.01
C PRO A 721 8.81 19.94 -1.35
N VAL A 722 9.32 19.65 -2.56
CA VAL A 722 9.51 18.27 -3.03
C VAL A 722 10.61 17.56 -2.23
N MET A 723 11.67 18.26 -1.84
CA MET A 723 12.71 17.72 -0.96
C MET A 723 12.18 17.45 0.45
N ASP A 724 11.45 18.39 1.04
CA ASP A 724 10.89 18.24 2.39
C ASP A 724 9.88 17.09 2.44
N GLY A 725 9.07 16.96 1.38
CA GLY A 725 8.16 15.85 1.12
C GLY A 725 8.86 14.50 1.05
N ALA A 726 9.89 14.39 0.20
CA ALA A 726 10.65 13.15 0.06
C ALA A 726 11.35 12.73 1.35
N VAL A 727 11.92 13.69 2.10
CA VAL A 727 12.53 13.42 3.41
C VAL A 727 11.47 12.98 4.41
N SER A 728 10.26 13.56 4.37
CA SER A 728 9.15 13.12 5.22
C SER A 728 8.74 11.66 4.92
N THR A 729 8.63 11.29 3.65
CA THR A 729 8.33 9.91 3.25
C THR A 729 9.45 8.96 3.65
N LEU A 730 10.72 9.35 3.49
CA LEU A 730 11.87 8.56 3.94
C LEU A 730 11.87 8.38 5.47
N LEU A 731 11.51 9.41 6.23
CA LEU A 731 11.45 9.39 7.69
C LEU A 731 10.30 8.50 8.20
N GLY A 732 9.15 8.53 7.52
CA GLY A 732 8.04 7.61 7.79
C GLY A 732 8.48 6.16 7.55
N VAL A 733 9.10 5.89 6.40
CA VAL A 733 9.59 4.56 6.03
C VAL A 733 10.76 4.10 6.92
N LEU A 734 11.60 5.00 7.44
CA LEU A 734 12.73 4.69 8.32
C LEU A 734 12.31 3.91 9.58
N MET A 735 11.08 4.12 10.06
CA MET A 735 10.55 3.37 11.22
C MET A 735 10.35 1.88 10.93
N LEU A 736 10.21 1.51 9.65
CA LEU A 736 10.13 0.12 9.21
C LEU A 736 11.50 -0.59 9.30
N ALA A 737 12.61 0.16 9.29
CA ALA A 737 13.96 -0.40 9.41
C ALA A 737 14.21 -1.03 10.79
N GLY A 738 13.52 -0.56 11.83
CA GLY A 738 13.60 -1.10 13.19
C GLY A 738 12.73 -2.35 13.43
N SER A 739 12.34 -3.07 12.37
CA SER A 739 11.53 -4.28 12.52
C SER A 739 12.37 -5.54 12.74
N GLU A 740 11.94 -6.43 13.62
CA GLU A 740 12.59 -7.73 13.84
C GLU A 740 12.43 -8.69 12.65
N PHE A 741 11.50 -8.37 11.75
CA PHE A 741 11.21 -9.17 10.56
C PHE A 741 12.00 -8.66 9.36
N ASP A 742 12.97 -9.45 8.92
CA ASP A 742 13.73 -9.28 7.67
C ASP A 742 12.83 -9.01 6.47
N PHE A 743 11.65 -9.64 6.44
CA PHE A 743 10.62 -9.41 5.45
C PHE A 743 10.26 -7.93 5.27
N ILE A 744 10.03 -7.22 6.38
CA ILE A 744 9.62 -5.82 6.36
C ILE A 744 10.77 -4.94 5.94
N ILE A 745 11.97 -5.21 6.46
CA ILE A 745 13.18 -4.46 6.13
C ILE A 745 13.50 -4.60 4.62
N ARG A 746 13.40 -5.81 4.06
CA ARG A 746 13.78 -6.08 2.68
C ARG A 746 12.72 -5.69 1.66
N TYR A 747 11.47 -6.06 1.88
CA TYR A 747 10.43 -5.92 0.87
C TYR A 747 9.70 -4.58 0.96
N PHE A 748 9.62 -3.96 2.15
CA PHE A 748 8.98 -2.67 2.33
C PHE A 748 10.00 -1.55 2.48
N PHE A 749 10.83 -1.57 3.52
CA PHE A 749 11.78 -0.48 3.79
C PHE A 749 12.73 -0.25 2.62
N ALA A 750 13.48 -1.28 2.18
CA ALA A 750 14.45 -1.10 1.10
C ALA A 750 13.80 -0.64 -0.22
N VAL A 751 12.68 -1.26 -0.62
CA VAL A 751 11.99 -0.92 -1.88
C VAL A 751 11.40 0.49 -1.82
N LEU A 752 10.77 0.89 -0.71
CA LEU A 752 10.22 2.24 -0.55
C LEU A 752 11.31 3.31 -0.42
N THR A 753 12.45 3.01 0.21
CA THR A 753 13.60 3.91 0.23
C THR A 753 14.21 4.09 -1.16
N ILE A 754 14.33 3.03 -1.95
CA ILE A 754 14.82 3.13 -3.33
C ILE A 754 13.83 3.92 -4.19
N LEU A 755 12.52 3.68 -4.00
CA LEU A 755 11.48 4.47 -4.64
C LEU A 755 11.62 5.96 -4.36
N THR A 756 11.76 6.38 -3.10
CA THR A 756 11.88 7.82 -2.77
C THR A 756 13.15 8.42 -3.36
N LEU A 757 14.27 7.69 -3.34
CA LEU A 757 15.53 8.14 -3.95
C LEU A 757 15.43 8.25 -5.48
N LEU A 758 14.86 7.24 -6.16
CA LEU A 758 14.61 7.28 -7.59
C LEU A 758 13.61 8.38 -7.96
N GLY A 759 12.59 8.60 -7.14
CA GLY A 759 11.61 9.66 -7.31
C GLY A 759 12.25 11.05 -7.26
N LEU A 760 13.11 11.30 -6.27
CA LEU A 760 13.91 12.53 -6.18
C LEU A 760 14.85 12.72 -7.38
N LEU A 761 15.59 11.68 -7.75
CA LEU A 761 16.52 11.74 -8.88
C LEU A 761 15.77 12.00 -10.20
N ASN A 762 14.69 11.27 -10.47
CA ASN A 762 13.92 11.43 -11.70
C ASN A 762 13.15 12.77 -11.73
N GLY A 763 12.54 13.17 -10.61
CA GLY A 763 11.74 14.39 -10.50
C GLY A 763 12.55 15.69 -10.47
N LEU A 764 13.69 15.73 -9.74
CA LEU A 764 14.49 16.95 -9.56
C LEU A 764 15.75 17.03 -10.43
N VAL A 765 16.17 15.93 -11.08
CA VAL A 765 17.35 15.92 -11.98
C VAL A 765 16.92 15.70 -13.43
N LEU A 766 16.29 14.56 -13.73
CA LEU A 766 15.99 14.19 -15.12
C LEU A 766 14.87 15.04 -15.73
N LEU A 767 13.77 15.24 -14.99
CA LEU A 767 12.60 15.95 -15.50
C LEU A 767 12.90 17.41 -15.91
N PRO A 768 13.60 18.26 -15.11
CA PRO A 768 13.95 19.62 -15.55
C PRO A 768 14.80 19.64 -16.82
N VAL A 769 15.71 18.67 -16.97
CA VAL A 769 16.56 18.52 -18.16
C VAL A 769 15.70 18.17 -19.37
N LEU A 770 14.82 17.16 -19.27
CA LEU A 770 13.91 16.78 -20.34
C LEU A 770 12.97 17.94 -20.73
N LEU A 771 12.35 18.62 -19.77
CA LEU A 771 11.51 19.80 -20.03
C LEU A 771 12.29 20.93 -20.71
N SER A 772 13.57 21.11 -20.39
CA SER A 772 14.39 22.14 -21.04
C SER A 772 14.69 21.83 -22.52
N VAL A 773 14.72 20.55 -22.90
CA VAL A 773 15.05 20.09 -24.28
C VAL A 773 13.78 19.93 -25.11
N ILE A 774 12.82 19.13 -24.61
CA ILE A 774 11.60 18.72 -25.32
C ILE A 774 10.33 19.33 -24.74
N GLY A 775 10.40 20.27 -23.79
CA GLY A 775 9.20 20.86 -23.17
C GLY A 775 8.31 21.64 -24.16
N PRO A 776 7.00 21.72 -23.87
CA PRO A 776 6.04 22.41 -24.73
C PRO A 776 6.37 23.91 -24.86
N PRO A 777 5.94 24.56 -25.94
CA PRO A 777 6.04 26.02 -26.05
C PRO A 777 5.28 26.70 -24.90
N PRO A 778 5.70 27.91 -24.48
CA PRO A 778 4.96 28.68 -23.48
C PRO A 778 3.55 29.01 -24.00
N GLU A 779 2.57 28.98 -23.11
CA GLU A 779 1.28 29.62 -23.38
C GLU A 779 1.51 31.13 -23.40
N VAL A 780 1.20 31.76 -24.55
CA VAL A 780 1.52 33.15 -24.89
C VAL A 780 0.84 34.14 -23.95
#